data_AF-A0AAN8JB20-F1
#
_entry.id   AF-A0AAN8JB20-F1
#
_cell.length_a   1.000
_cell.length_b   1.000
_cell.length_c   1.000
_cell.angle_alpha   90.00
_cell.angle_beta   90.00
_cell.angle_gamma   90.00
#
_symmetry.space_group_name_H-M   'P 1'
#
loop_
_entity.id
_entity.type
_entity.pdbx_description
1 polymer ?
#
loop_
_entity_poly.entity_id
_entity_poly.type
_entity_poly.pdbx_seq_one_letter_code
_entity_poly.pdbx_strand_id
1 'polypeptide(L)'
;MMGLMISQTMCLFCKPCDCTNLTANCTSLRLTEIPHNIPNNISHLIMRNNNLNHIKNFTFANFYKLRLLDLSLCNISTIDMDGFAKLWNIHTLDLCQNYNLGFKTLGQAMFGLQHTPLRTLKASSIVHPHAVCVCISKQMLKHFSQTNLEVIELNNDRIEIFEPGALLLLPSSLKTVFARNNRFEVGPYMLDVVTLINLEELDISGYLEKYPSLDIPWTEFDLIDKHCRSFHYYNLENDAPMQPIIKLIPLPPKLKVLKVRFQGLSYPIPPLILGKNSLAEVNLKGNVLSKWNGPVERVESITMLDLSNNYCHHINTDFFKHLRSLKKLDMSFNNLQWVLYSDKDGSIFRPLNNLTHLNLIKNNLIWLPSKIFTGLSSLQYLNLSRNIIRDMILDLKIMNDLHYIDFSNNSIGWLVSTFRKELEEAGERSGSLTIDLSNNPLACTCDNLQFLRWLLHPQYVQFNNKHQYVCDYSNGTRVYLNQLEQIFEDLSRFCGIHFTEMITASSSVILIVGFIIGPIAYKYRWKLRYLYYAARSSAKIRQLPGNDDHFEYDAFISYSEDARLFVVQTMKLRIEEEAGLKLCLHNRDFLPSLPIAEGIVTAVKTSRKTVLVMSPDFVKSYWCLYEMNMADMESQHTGRDVLLILLYKHIKYDQIPSTVMYQIKSHTYIEYPNTDDDSEEMDIFWDNFTRAIKL
;
A
#
# COMPACT_ATOMS: atom_id res chain seq x y z
N MET A 1 36.22 -52.20 43.66
CA MET A 1 35.58 -51.01 44.29
C MET A 1 36.68 -50.03 44.74
N MET A 2 37.55 -49.60 43.83
CA MET A 2 38.84 -48.93 44.12
C MET A 2 38.98 -47.60 43.36
N GLY A 3 37.85 -47.02 42.91
CA GLY A 3 37.79 -45.84 42.03
C GLY A 3 37.30 -44.55 42.69
N LEU A 4 37.07 -44.53 44.01
CA LEU A 4 36.42 -43.40 44.70
C LEU A 4 37.33 -42.66 45.71
N MET A 5 38.56 -43.12 45.97
CA MET A 5 39.45 -42.46 46.95
C MET A 5 40.46 -41.45 46.36
N ILE A 6 40.50 -41.24 45.05
CA ILE A 6 41.43 -40.25 44.43
C ILE A 6 40.76 -38.86 44.32
N SER A 7 39.44 -38.75 44.48
CA SER A 7 38.71 -37.49 44.28
C SER A 7 38.76 -36.52 45.47
N GLN A 8 39.04 -36.97 46.69
CA GLN A 8 38.96 -36.13 47.89
C GLN A 8 40.32 -35.66 48.44
N THR A 9 41.42 -36.30 48.06
CA THR A 9 42.77 -35.95 48.56
C THR A 9 43.48 -34.83 47.78
N MET A 10 43.00 -34.44 46.60
CA MET A 10 43.54 -33.27 45.87
C MET A 10 43.04 -31.91 46.43
N CYS A 11 41.94 -31.88 47.19
CA CYS A 11 41.31 -30.63 47.65
C CYS A 11 42.05 -29.91 48.79
N LEU A 12 43.00 -30.55 49.48
CA LEU A 12 43.72 -29.92 50.60
C LEU A 12 44.99 -29.16 50.18
N PHE A 13 45.52 -29.42 48.99
CA PHE A 13 46.83 -28.89 48.56
C PHE A 13 46.77 -27.75 47.53
N CYS A 14 45.60 -27.39 46.99
CA CYS A 14 45.51 -26.42 45.88
C CYS A 14 45.25 -24.95 46.27
N LYS A 15 45.23 -24.61 47.57
CA LYS A 15 44.94 -23.24 48.04
C LYS A 15 46.09 -22.27 47.71
N PRO A 16 45.85 -21.12 47.06
CA PRO A 16 44.61 -20.35 47.21
C PRO A 16 43.55 -20.62 46.12
N CYS A 17 43.86 -21.45 45.12
CA CYS A 17 42.94 -21.74 44.02
C CYS A 17 41.93 -22.85 44.38
N ASP A 18 40.78 -22.82 43.72
CA ASP A 18 39.80 -23.90 43.76
C ASP A 18 40.07 -24.88 42.62
N CYS A 19 40.32 -26.15 42.95
CA CYS A 19 40.76 -27.16 41.99
C CYS A 19 39.78 -28.32 41.94
N THR A 20 39.01 -28.38 40.86
CA THR A 20 37.95 -29.38 40.61
C THR A 20 38.04 -29.91 39.19
N ASN A 21 37.84 -31.21 38.97
CA ASN A 21 37.74 -31.83 37.64
C ASN A 21 38.82 -31.36 36.63
N LEU A 22 40.12 -31.44 37.00
CA LEU A 22 41.27 -31.01 36.19
C LEU A 22 41.28 -29.51 35.83
N THR A 23 40.49 -28.70 36.52
CA THR A 23 40.44 -27.24 36.37
C THR A 23 40.98 -26.62 37.65
N ALA A 24 41.90 -25.68 37.52
CA ALA A 24 42.35 -24.82 38.62
C ALA A 24 41.81 -23.41 38.39
N ASN A 25 40.90 -22.98 39.27
CA ASN A 25 40.29 -21.66 39.23
C ASN A 25 40.90 -20.78 40.33
N CYS A 26 41.62 -19.75 39.89
CA CYS A 26 42.35 -18.80 40.72
C CYS A 26 41.80 -17.37 40.56
N THR A 27 40.52 -17.22 40.17
CA THR A 27 39.94 -15.93 39.80
C THR A 27 39.90 -14.95 40.97
N SER A 28 40.29 -13.69 40.75
CA SER A 28 40.12 -12.59 41.72
C SER A 28 40.84 -12.77 43.06
N LEU A 29 41.97 -13.49 43.06
CA LEU A 29 42.76 -13.78 44.25
C LEU A 29 43.90 -12.78 44.49
N ARG A 30 44.01 -11.73 43.66
CA ARG A 30 45.07 -10.70 43.71
C ARG A 30 46.49 -11.28 43.58
N LEU A 31 46.62 -12.38 42.86
CA LEU A 31 47.89 -13.08 42.66
C LEU A 31 48.81 -12.28 41.74
N THR A 32 50.11 -12.28 42.05
CA THR A 32 51.16 -11.70 41.21
C THR A 32 51.98 -12.73 40.45
N GLU A 33 51.84 -14.01 40.80
CA GLU A 33 52.48 -15.15 40.18
C GLU A 33 51.55 -16.37 40.18
N ILE A 34 51.94 -17.43 39.48
CA ILE A 34 51.18 -18.68 39.46
C ILE A 34 51.52 -19.47 40.73
N PRO A 35 50.53 -19.86 41.55
CA PRO A 35 50.77 -20.64 42.76
C PRO A 35 51.47 -21.97 42.47
N HIS A 36 52.55 -22.25 43.20
CA HIS A 36 53.38 -23.45 43.01
C HIS A 36 52.68 -24.78 43.31
N ASN A 37 51.59 -24.73 44.07
CA ASN A 37 50.86 -25.88 44.57
C ASN A 37 49.71 -26.32 43.66
N ILE A 38 49.57 -25.68 42.49
CA ILE A 38 48.64 -26.14 41.46
C ILE A 38 49.17 -27.45 40.86
N PRO A 39 48.34 -28.52 40.80
CA PRO A 39 48.71 -29.78 40.19
C PRO A 39 49.14 -29.61 38.73
N ASN A 40 50.22 -30.27 38.33
CA ASN A 40 50.76 -30.22 36.97
C ASN A 40 49.90 -30.94 35.92
N ASN A 41 48.95 -31.77 36.35
CA ASN A 41 48.12 -32.62 35.49
C ASN A 41 46.78 -31.96 35.06
N ILE A 42 46.55 -30.71 35.43
CA ILE A 42 45.34 -29.96 35.05
C ILE A 42 45.23 -29.74 33.55
N SER A 43 43.99 -29.67 33.05
CA SER A 43 43.63 -29.36 31.68
C SER A 43 43.27 -27.89 31.51
N HIS A 44 42.73 -27.23 32.54
CA HIS A 44 42.30 -25.84 32.47
C HIS A 44 42.86 -25.04 33.63
N LEU A 45 43.42 -23.86 33.33
CA LEU A 45 43.93 -22.92 34.33
C LEU A 45 43.27 -21.57 34.10
N ILE A 46 42.53 -21.10 35.10
CA ILE A 46 41.79 -19.84 35.07
C ILE A 46 42.43 -18.89 36.08
N MET A 47 43.19 -17.92 35.60
CA MET A 47 43.88 -16.89 36.39
C MET A 47 43.19 -15.53 36.30
N ARG A 48 41.95 -15.46 35.81
CA ARG A 48 41.24 -14.23 35.51
C ARG A 48 41.26 -13.22 36.67
N ASN A 49 41.37 -11.93 36.34
CA ASN A 49 41.29 -10.83 37.32
C ASN A 49 42.36 -10.91 38.43
N ASN A 50 43.62 -11.09 38.04
CA ASN A 50 44.80 -11.06 38.92
C ASN A 50 45.79 -9.98 38.47
N ASN A 51 46.98 -9.88 39.06
CA ASN A 51 47.95 -8.82 38.79
C ASN A 51 49.34 -9.39 38.41
N LEU A 52 49.38 -10.21 37.37
CA LEU A 52 50.59 -10.91 36.95
C LEU A 52 51.65 -9.96 36.38
N ASN A 53 51.23 -8.87 35.72
CA ASN A 53 52.07 -7.83 35.09
C ASN A 53 53.01 -8.32 33.96
N HIS A 54 53.80 -9.36 34.21
CA HIS A 54 54.83 -9.87 33.33
C HIS A 54 54.83 -11.40 33.32
N ILE A 55 54.76 -12.00 32.12
CA ILE A 55 54.89 -13.45 31.94
C ILE A 55 56.33 -13.78 31.54
N LYS A 56 57.05 -14.44 32.45
CA LYS A 56 58.44 -14.85 32.24
C LYS A 56 58.55 -16.13 31.41
N ASN A 57 59.73 -16.36 30.84
CA ASN A 57 60.09 -17.67 30.31
C ASN A 57 59.89 -18.79 31.35
N PHE A 58 59.41 -19.94 30.88
CA PHE A 58 59.16 -21.13 31.70
C PHE A 58 58.07 -21.01 32.79
N THR A 59 57.34 -19.89 32.86
CA THR A 59 56.23 -19.69 33.83
C THR A 59 55.23 -20.86 33.81
N PHE A 60 54.95 -21.42 32.63
CA PHE A 60 54.01 -22.53 32.48
C PHE A 60 54.67 -23.89 32.20
N ALA A 61 55.98 -24.03 32.42
CA ALA A 61 56.74 -25.24 32.05
C ALA A 61 56.21 -26.53 32.70
N ASN A 62 55.61 -26.41 33.88
CA ASN A 62 55.08 -27.55 34.62
C ASN A 62 53.68 -27.99 34.15
N PHE A 63 52.95 -27.20 33.35
CA PHE A 63 51.56 -27.50 32.96
C PHE A 63 51.48 -28.16 31.58
N TYR A 64 52.12 -29.31 31.42
CA TYR A 64 52.25 -29.99 30.12
C TYR A 64 50.92 -30.55 29.56
N LYS A 65 49.87 -30.74 30.38
CA LYS A 65 48.54 -31.20 29.92
C LYS A 65 47.54 -30.07 29.64
N LEU A 66 47.96 -28.82 29.81
CA LEU A 66 47.07 -27.67 29.76
C LEU A 66 46.50 -27.48 28.34
N ARG A 67 45.17 -27.40 28.25
CA ARG A 67 44.40 -27.17 27.01
C ARG A 67 43.78 -25.79 26.95
N LEU A 68 43.38 -25.24 28.10
CA LEU A 68 42.86 -23.88 28.21
C LEU A 68 43.65 -23.10 29.25
N LEU A 69 44.09 -21.91 28.85
CA LEU A 69 44.74 -20.95 29.73
C LEU A 69 44.01 -19.61 29.63
N ASP A 70 43.36 -19.21 30.73
CA ASP A 70 42.70 -17.92 30.85
C ASP A 70 43.54 -16.98 31.72
N LEU A 71 44.13 -15.98 31.08
CA LEU A 71 44.90 -14.88 31.67
C LEU A 71 44.18 -13.54 31.46
N SER A 72 42.85 -13.55 31.33
CA SER A 72 42.09 -12.34 31.10
C SER A 72 42.11 -11.41 32.32
N LEU A 73 42.13 -10.09 32.07
CA LEU A 73 42.15 -9.06 33.12
C LEU A 73 43.28 -9.28 34.14
N CYS A 74 44.46 -9.75 33.70
CA CYS A 74 45.61 -10.04 34.57
C CYS A 74 46.61 -8.89 34.69
N ASN A 75 46.25 -7.71 34.16
CA ASN A 75 47.10 -6.52 34.03
C ASN A 75 48.45 -6.80 33.34
N ILE A 76 48.48 -7.76 32.40
CA ILE A 76 49.71 -8.14 31.71
C ILE A 76 50.11 -7.02 30.74
N SER A 77 51.35 -6.54 30.86
CA SER A 77 51.94 -5.53 29.97
C SER A 77 53.09 -6.10 29.12
N THR A 78 53.75 -7.15 29.60
CA THR A 78 54.93 -7.74 28.96
C THR A 78 54.89 -9.27 29.03
N ILE A 79 55.37 -9.92 27.97
CA ILE A 79 55.48 -11.37 27.87
C ILE A 79 56.83 -11.67 27.22
N ASP A 80 57.66 -12.48 27.86
CA ASP A 80 58.90 -12.95 27.24
C ASP A 80 58.61 -13.78 25.98
N MET A 81 59.50 -13.75 24.99
CA MET A 81 59.30 -14.44 23.70
C MET A 81 58.95 -15.94 23.84
N ASP A 82 59.54 -16.64 24.82
CA ASP A 82 59.29 -18.07 25.09
C ASP A 82 58.37 -18.32 26.30
N GLY A 83 57.66 -17.28 26.77
CA GLY A 83 56.76 -17.36 27.93
C GLY A 83 55.73 -18.48 27.82
N PHE A 84 55.31 -18.83 26.59
CA PHE A 84 54.32 -19.88 26.30
C PHE A 84 54.91 -21.14 25.64
N ALA A 85 56.22 -21.24 25.44
CA ALA A 85 56.84 -22.29 24.62
C ALA A 85 56.67 -23.74 25.11
N LYS A 86 56.32 -23.93 26.39
CA LYS A 86 56.16 -25.26 27.01
C LYS A 86 54.71 -25.75 27.08
N LEU A 87 53.78 -25.00 26.51
CA LEU A 87 52.36 -25.33 26.47
C LEU A 87 52.04 -26.35 25.35
N TRP A 88 52.56 -27.56 25.45
CA TRP A 88 52.52 -28.56 24.37
C TRP A 88 51.13 -29.09 23.99
N ASN A 89 50.11 -28.88 24.84
CA ASN A 89 48.75 -29.35 24.60
C ASN A 89 47.72 -28.21 24.55
N ILE A 90 48.16 -26.95 24.47
CA ILE A 90 47.27 -25.79 24.51
C ILE A 90 46.39 -25.71 23.26
N HIS A 91 45.10 -25.50 23.46
CA HIS A 91 44.12 -25.32 22.39
C HIS A 91 43.54 -23.90 22.42
N THR A 92 43.36 -23.32 23.61
CA THR A 92 42.78 -22.00 23.80
C THR A 92 43.63 -21.16 24.75
N LEU A 93 44.01 -19.97 24.30
CA LEU A 93 44.69 -18.95 25.09
C LEU A 93 43.82 -17.69 25.13
N ASP A 94 43.44 -17.27 26.34
CA ASP A 94 42.67 -16.04 26.57
C ASP A 94 43.54 -14.99 27.27
N LEU A 95 43.77 -13.88 26.56
CA LEU A 95 44.53 -12.71 27.00
C LEU A 95 43.64 -11.45 27.06
N CYS A 96 42.31 -11.60 27.04
CA CYS A 96 41.40 -10.47 26.94
C CYS A 96 41.54 -9.48 28.11
N GLN A 97 41.23 -8.21 27.86
CA GLN A 97 41.19 -7.15 28.88
C GLN A 97 42.54 -6.90 29.57
N ASN A 98 43.66 -7.21 28.89
CA ASN A 98 45.00 -6.79 29.30
C ASN A 98 45.40 -5.53 28.53
N TYR A 99 44.79 -4.40 28.87
CA TYR A 99 44.82 -3.13 28.11
C TYR A 99 46.21 -2.54 27.81
N ASN A 100 47.25 -2.98 28.53
CA ASN A 100 48.63 -2.52 28.36
C ASN A 100 49.52 -3.51 27.59
N LEU A 101 48.97 -4.64 27.14
CA LEU A 101 49.73 -5.68 26.45
C LEU A 101 50.18 -5.21 25.06
N GLY A 102 49.24 -4.75 24.24
CA GLY A 102 49.47 -4.28 22.87
C GLY A 102 49.90 -5.36 21.87
N PHE A 103 49.76 -5.05 20.58
CA PHE A 103 50.08 -5.98 19.48
C PHE A 103 51.56 -6.31 19.32
N LYS A 104 52.47 -5.40 19.74
CA LYS A 104 53.91 -5.66 19.71
C LYS A 104 54.28 -6.81 20.65
N THR A 105 53.82 -6.76 21.89
CA THR A 105 54.07 -7.80 22.89
C THR A 105 53.34 -9.09 22.53
N LEU A 106 52.09 -8.99 22.05
CA LEU A 106 51.35 -10.15 21.56
C LEU A 106 52.13 -10.86 20.43
N GLY A 107 52.62 -10.10 19.44
CA GLY A 107 53.41 -10.63 18.33
C GLY A 107 54.71 -11.32 18.76
N GLN A 108 55.38 -10.81 19.80
CA GLN A 108 56.55 -11.45 20.40
C GLN A 108 56.18 -12.75 21.11
N ALA A 109 55.07 -12.77 21.87
CA ALA A 109 54.59 -13.96 22.57
C ALA A 109 54.19 -15.10 21.60
N MET A 110 53.82 -14.77 20.36
CA MET A 110 53.53 -15.77 19.33
C MET A 110 54.75 -16.61 18.94
N PHE A 111 55.98 -16.14 19.19
CA PHE A 111 57.20 -16.92 18.93
C PHE A 111 57.21 -18.24 19.69
N GLY A 112 56.92 -18.23 21.00
CA GLY A 112 56.80 -19.46 21.79
C GLY A 112 55.61 -20.34 21.38
N LEU A 113 54.63 -19.83 20.65
CA LEU A 113 53.40 -20.56 20.30
C LEU A 113 53.44 -21.29 18.96
N GLN A 114 54.48 -21.09 18.14
CA GLN A 114 54.58 -21.60 16.76
C GLN A 114 54.43 -23.12 16.66
N HIS A 115 55.00 -23.86 17.60
CA HIS A 115 54.99 -25.32 17.57
C HIS A 115 53.99 -25.94 18.56
N THR A 116 52.99 -25.16 18.97
CA THR A 116 51.92 -25.61 19.86
C THR A 116 50.65 -25.98 19.08
N PRO A 117 49.75 -26.81 19.64
CA PRO A 117 48.47 -27.13 19.00
C PRO A 117 47.41 -26.04 19.18
N LEU A 118 47.83 -24.79 19.44
CA LEU A 118 46.94 -23.66 19.71
C LEU A 118 46.01 -23.42 18.51
N ARG A 119 44.69 -23.45 18.77
CA ARG A 119 43.65 -23.23 17.75
C ARG A 119 42.91 -21.91 17.96
N THR A 120 42.76 -21.47 19.20
CA THR A 120 41.98 -20.28 19.54
C THR A 120 42.81 -19.30 20.34
N LEU A 121 42.97 -18.09 19.79
CA LEU A 121 43.57 -16.97 20.48
C LEU A 121 42.52 -15.90 20.71
N LYS A 122 42.26 -15.58 21.98
CA LYS A 122 41.43 -14.44 22.37
C LYS A 122 42.31 -13.34 22.92
N ALA A 123 42.30 -12.19 22.25
CA ALA A 123 43.14 -11.06 22.59
C ALA A 123 42.34 -9.76 22.40
N SER A 124 41.10 -9.74 22.90
CA SER A 124 40.23 -8.57 22.84
C SER A 124 40.53 -7.59 23.95
N SER A 125 40.52 -6.28 23.66
CA SER A 125 40.82 -5.23 24.64
C SER A 125 42.23 -5.34 25.24
N ILE A 126 43.21 -5.64 24.38
CA ILE A 126 44.64 -5.66 24.73
C ILE A 126 45.31 -4.30 24.51
N VAL A 127 44.60 -3.36 23.89
CA VAL A 127 45.00 -1.97 23.69
C VAL A 127 44.13 -1.05 24.55
N HIS A 128 44.74 -0.02 25.14
CA HIS A 128 44.03 0.92 26.00
C HIS A 128 42.90 1.65 25.27
N PRO A 129 41.73 1.88 25.90
CA PRO A 129 40.63 2.68 25.34
C PRO A 129 40.94 4.18 25.16
N HIS A 130 42.19 4.61 25.24
CA HIS A 130 42.61 5.96 24.89
C HIS A 130 43.75 5.95 23.87
N ALA A 131 44.14 4.77 23.36
CA ALA A 131 45.14 4.67 22.31
C ALA A 131 44.66 5.37 21.03
N VAL A 132 45.59 6.09 20.41
CA VAL A 132 45.40 6.80 19.14
C VAL A 132 46.12 6.01 18.05
N CYS A 133 45.50 5.84 16.88
CA CYS A 133 46.05 5.19 15.68
C CYS A 133 46.70 3.81 15.91
N VAL A 134 45.90 2.74 15.92
CA VAL A 134 46.43 1.36 16.03
C VAL A 134 46.63 0.77 14.64
N CYS A 135 47.89 0.79 14.17
CA CYS A 135 48.31 0.15 12.93
C CYS A 135 48.98 -1.20 13.20
N ILE A 136 48.57 -2.24 12.48
CA ILE A 136 49.19 -3.57 12.58
C ILE A 136 50.28 -3.70 11.52
N SER A 137 51.54 -3.77 11.94
CA SER A 137 52.69 -3.94 11.04
C SER A 137 53.03 -5.41 10.78
N LYS A 138 53.79 -5.67 9.71
CA LYS A 138 54.34 -7.01 9.41
C LYS A 138 55.15 -7.56 10.57
N GLN A 139 55.91 -6.69 11.25
CA GLN A 139 56.73 -7.10 12.38
C GLN A 139 55.89 -7.64 13.55
N MET A 140 54.69 -7.09 13.77
CA MET A 140 53.77 -7.58 14.81
C MET A 140 53.16 -8.95 14.45
N LEU A 141 52.98 -9.24 13.16
CA LEU A 141 52.40 -10.51 12.69
C LEU A 141 53.44 -11.57 12.30
N LYS A 142 54.74 -11.26 12.37
CA LYS A 142 55.86 -12.10 11.88
C LYS A 142 55.77 -13.57 12.27
N HIS A 143 55.32 -13.86 13.48
CA HIS A 143 55.30 -15.21 14.05
C HIS A 143 53.97 -15.94 13.91
N PHE A 144 52.91 -15.27 13.43
CA PHE A 144 51.56 -15.84 13.33
C PHE A 144 51.45 -16.92 12.24
N SER A 145 52.15 -16.77 11.12
CA SER A 145 52.10 -17.69 9.98
C SER A 145 52.58 -19.11 10.32
N GLN A 146 53.40 -19.23 11.36
CA GLN A 146 53.95 -20.50 11.84
C GLN A 146 53.07 -21.17 12.90
N THR A 147 51.87 -20.63 13.18
CA THR A 147 50.91 -21.19 14.15
C THR A 147 49.79 -21.99 13.47
N ASN A 148 49.03 -22.75 14.25
CA ASN A 148 47.86 -23.51 13.79
C ASN A 148 46.52 -22.85 14.17
N LEU A 149 46.49 -21.52 14.31
CA LEU A 149 45.29 -20.81 14.75
C LEU A 149 44.14 -20.96 13.74
N GLU A 150 42.99 -21.38 14.24
CA GLU A 150 41.74 -21.47 13.51
C GLU A 150 40.80 -20.29 13.83
N VAL A 151 40.90 -19.73 15.05
CA VAL A 151 40.04 -18.65 15.54
C VAL A 151 40.87 -17.56 16.20
N ILE A 152 40.64 -16.30 15.81
CA ILE A 152 41.25 -15.12 16.42
C ILE A 152 40.16 -14.12 16.83
N GLU A 153 40.22 -13.63 18.06
CA GLU A 153 39.30 -12.63 18.62
C GLU A 153 40.05 -11.35 19.05
N LEU A 154 39.87 -10.25 18.31
CA LEU A 154 40.51 -8.94 18.46
C LEU A 154 39.46 -7.83 18.62
N ASN A 155 38.50 -8.02 19.51
CA ASN A 155 37.40 -7.09 19.70
C ASN A 155 37.83 -5.89 20.58
N ASN A 156 37.40 -4.69 20.19
CA ASN A 156 37.65 -3.44 20.92
C ASN A 156 39.14 -3.06 21.04
N ASP A 157 39.96 -3.38 20.03
CA ASP A 157 41.40 -3.09 20.03
C ASP A 157 41.78 -1.84 19.23
N ARG A 158 40.77 -1.10 18.73
CA ARG A 158 40.92 0.15 17.98
C ARG A 158 41.76 0.03 16.70
N ILE A 159 41.85 -1.16 16.13
CA ILE A 159 42.58 -1.41 14.89
C ILE A 159 41.99 -0.51 13.80
N GLU A 160 42.85 0.25 13.13
CA GLU A 160 42.46 1.17 12.05
C GLU A 160 42.92 0.66 10.69
N ILE A 161 44.19 0.27 10.57
CA ILE A 161 44.79 -0.13 9.31
C ILE A 161 45.83 -1.23 9.51
N PHE A 162 46.03 -2.06 8.48
CA PHE A 162 47.15 -3.00 8.40
C PHE A 162 48.19 -2.47 7.42
N GLU A 163 49.47 -2.65 7.74
CA GLU A 163 50.55 -2.48 6.77
C GLU A 163 50.28 -3.41 5.56
N PRO A 164 50.38 -2.91 4.31
CA PRO A 164 50.23 -3.75 3.12
C PRO A 164 51.20 -4.94 3.16
N GLY A 165 50.65 -6.14 3.00
CA GLY A 165 51.34 -7.42 3.13
C GLY A 165 51.36 -8.01 4.54
N ALA A 166 50.84 -7.33 5.57
CA ALA A 166 50.77 -7.89 6.92
C ALA A 166 49.81 -9.09 7.01
N LEU A 167 48.66 -9.04 6.34
CA LEU A 167 47.68 -10.13 6.37
C LEU A 167 48.21 -11.43 5.76
N LEU A 168 49.24 -11.38 4.91
CA LEU A 168 49.93 -12.57 4.38
C LEU A 168 50.65 -13.37 5.47
N LEU A 169 50.93 -12.75 6.61
CA LEU A 169 51.60 -13.38 7.75
C LEU A 169 50.60 -14.03 8.71
N LEU A 170 49.30 -13.95 8.45
CA LEU A 170 48.31 -14.72 9.20
C LEU A 170 48.35 -16.21 8.78
N PRO A 171 48.01 -17.14 9.68
CA PRO A 171 48.10 -18.56 9.40
C PRO A 171 47.03 -18.98 8.38
N SER A 172 47.41 -19.86 7.46
CA SER A 172 46.50 -20.38 6.43
C SER A 172 45.40 -21.29 6.99
N SER A 173 45.55 -21.78 8.23
CA SER A 173 44.55 -22.56 8.97
C SER A 173 43.40 -21.73 9.54
N LEU A 174 43.47 -20.40 9.46
CA LEU A 174 42.49 -19.48 10.02
C LEU A 174 41.13 -19.64 9.34
N LYS A 175 40.09 -19.87 10.16
CA LYS A 175 38.69 -20.09 9.74
C LYS A 175 37.78 -18.96 10.19
N THR A 176 38.04 -18.36 11.35
CA THR A 176 37.16 -17.35 11.93
C THR A 176 37.95 -16.19 12.50
N VAL A 177 37.54 -14.97 12.15
CA VAL A 177 38.09 -13.74 12.72
C VAL A 177 36.95 -12.89 13.26
N PHE A 178 37.02 -12.62 14.55
CA PHE A 178 36.18 -11.63 15.22
C PHE A 178 37.03 -10.41 15.52
N ALA A 179 36.73 -9.27 14.90
CA ALA A 179 37.42 -8.01 15.12
C ALA A 179 36.41 -6.87 15.26
N ARG A 180 35.42 -7.08 16.11
CA ARG A 180 34.32 -6.14 16.37
C ARG A 180 34.81 -4.89 17.09
N ASN A 181 34.10 -3.79 16.93
CA ASN A 181 34.33 -2.51 17.60
C ASN A 181 35.76 -1.98 17.39
N ASN A 182 36.32 -2.25 16.21
CA ASN A 182 37.52 -1.59 15.69
C ASN A 182 37.13 -0.43 14.78
N ARG A 183 38.11 0.32 14.28
CA ARG A 183 37.93 1.54 13.49
C ARG A 183 38.53 1.37 12.09
N PHE A 184 38.21 0.26 11.43
CA PHE A 184 38.84 -0.08 10.15
C PHE A 184 38.64 1.00 9.09
N GLU A 185 39.73 1.52 8.56
CA GLU A 185 39.74 2.46 7.45
C GLU A 185 39.98 1.74 6.12
N VAL A 186 39.44 2.29 5.03
CA VAL A 186 39.64 1.74 3.69
C VAL A 186 41.10 1.94 3.28
N GLY A 187 41.84 0.85 3.05
CA GLY A 187 43.26 0.91 2.68
C GLY A 187 43.74 -0.21 1.76
N PRO A 188 44.99 -0.12 1.24
CA PRO A 188 45.54 -1.09 0.29
C PRO A 188 45.60 -2.53 0.81
N TYR A 189 45.67 -2.70 2.14
CA TYR A 189 45.69 -4.02 2.80
C TYR A 189 44.44 -4.87 2.50
N MET A 190 43.33 -4.27 2.06
CA MET A 190 42.14 -5.03 1.67
C MET A 190 42.43 -5.99 0.50
N LEU A 191 43.42 -5.67 -0.35
CA LEU A 191 43.88 -6.56 -1.42
C LEU A 191 44.47 -7.87 -0.88
N ASP A 192 45.03 -7.85 0.33
CA ASP A 192 45.66 -9.01 0.95
C ASP A 192 44.63 -9.97 1.58
N VAL A 193 43.38 -9.55 1.77
CA VAL A 193 42.34 -10.36 2.41
C VAL A 193 42.07 -11.66 1.64
N VAL A 194 42.31 -11.67 0.32
CA VAL A 194 42.20 -12.86 -0.54
C VAL A 194 43.14 -14.00 -0.11
N THR A 195 44.22 -13.69 0.60
CA THR A 195 45.23 -14.67 1.04
C THR A 195 44.76 -15.55 2.19
N LEU A 196 43.67 -15.17 2.86
CA LEU A 196 43.03 -15.92 3.94
C LEU A 196 42.17 -17.07 3.37
N ILE A 197 42.79 -17.97 2.61
CA ILE A 197 42.11 -18.95 1.74
C ILE A 197 41.12 -19.90 2.43
N ASN A 198 41.25 -20.11 3.75
CA ASN A 198 40.38 -20.97 4.54
C ASN A 198 39.43 -20.20 5.46
N LEU A 199 39.41 -18.87 5.39
CA LEU A 199 38.51 -18.05 6.20
C LEU A 199 37.06 -18.30 5.79
N GLU A 200 36.23 -18.67 6.75
CA GLU A 200 34.81 -18.98 6.59
C GLU A 200 33.91 -17.90 7.21
N GLU A 201 34.32 -17.27 8.31
CA GLU A 201 33.58 -16.20 8.97
C GLU A 201 34.48 -15.00 9.30
N LEU A 202 34.05 -13.82 8.88
CA LEU A 202 34.66 -12.53 9.19
C LEU A 202 33.61 -11.61 9.80
N ASP A 203 33.84 -11.19 11.04
CA ASP A 203 32.99 -10.22 11.73
C ASP A 203 33.81 -9.00 12.15
N ILE A 204 33.60 -7.92 11.42
CA ILE A 204 34.21 -6.61 11.64
C ILE A 204 33.14 -5.60 12.06
N SER A 205 32.08 -6.03 12.73
CA SER A 205 30.98 -5.15 13.15
C SER A 205 31.44 -4.09 14.15
N GLY A 206 30.96 -2.85 14.03
CA GLY A 206 31.29 -1.73 14.91
C GLY A 206 30.33 -1.56 16.08
N TYR A 207 30.51 -0.46 16.81
CA TYR A 207 29.78 -0.14 18.03
C TYR A 207 28.58 0.79 17.74
N LEU A 208 27.44 0.51 18.40
CA LEU A 208 26.16 1.25 18.51
C LEU A 208 25.05 1.05 17.45
N GLU A 209 23.88 0.64 17.95
CA GLU A 209 22.56 0.65 17.30
C GLU A 209 21.88 2.04 17.24
N LYS A 210 22.52 3.12 17.71
CA LYS A 210 21.95 4.47 17.80
C LYS A 210 22.94 5.56 17.39
N TYR A 211 22.61 6.28 16.33
CA TYR A 211 23.21 7.57 15.93
C TYR A 211 23.03 8.63 17.04
N PRO A 212 23.92 9.65 17.10
CA PRO A 212 23.86 10.75 16.14
C PRO A 212 25.05 10.74 15.18
N SER A 213 24.76 11.11 13.94
CA SER A 213 25.69 11.70 12.99
C SER A 213 26.61 12.72 13.68
N LEU A 214 27.90 12.43 13.74
CA LEU A 214 28.86 13.48 13.48
C LEU A 214 29.00 13.52 11.96
N ASP A 215 28.49 14.59 11.35
CA ASP A 215 29.08 15.06 10.10
C ASP A 215 30.59 15.12 10.32
N ILE A 216 31.35 14.33 9.57
CA ILE A 216 32.76 14.61 9.35
C ILE A 216 32.76 15.48 8.10
N PRO A 217 32.94 16.81 8.23
CA PRO A 217 33.14 17.66 7.07
C PRO A 217 34.42 17.19 6.40
N TRP A 218 34.34 16.89 5.11
CA TRP A 218 35.50 16.66 4.26
C TRP A 218 36.21 17.99 3.99
N THR A 219 36.78 18.60 5.02
CA THR A 219 37.73 19.72 4.90
C THR A 219 38.47 19.88 6.24
N GLU A 220 39.80 19.74 6.19
CA GLU A 220 40.80 20.07 7.21
C GLU A 220 40.81 19.23 8.50
N PHE A 221 41.48 18.07 8.44
CA PHE A 221 42.11 17.45 9.62
C PHE A 221 43.62 17.58 9.54
N ASP A 222 44.13 18.75 9.94
CA ASP A 222 45.57 19.07 9.91
C ASP A 222 46.32 18.73 11.21
N LEU A 223 45.76 17.87 12.07
CA LEU A 223 46.39 17.44 13.32
C LEU A 223 46.25 15.93 13.54
N ILE A 224 46.82 15.13 12.62
CA ILE A 224 47.04 13.70 12.83
C ILE A 224 48.53 13.37 12.66
N ASP A 225 49.04 12.67 13.66
CA ASP A 225 50.43 12.28 13.95
C ASP A 225 51.15 11.64 12.74
N LYS A 226 52.46 11.92 12.62
CA LYS A 226 53.32 11.56 11.47
C LYS A 226 53.44 10.05 11.22
N HIS A 227 53.10 9.19 12.18
CA HIS A 227 53.28 7.74 12.06
C HIS A 227 52.26 7.03 11.17
N CYS A 228 51.02 7.53 11.07
CA CYS A 228 50.01 6.95 10.17
C CYS A 228 50.05 7.58 8.76
N ARG A 229 50.70 8.75 8.62
CA ARG A 229 50.88 9.46 7.34
C ARG A 229 51.68 8.66 6.29
N SER A 230 52.56 7.74 6.68
CA SER A 230 53.44 7.07 5.71
C SER A 230 52.74 6.00 4.84
N PHE A 231 51.52 5.57 5.22
CA PHE A 231 50.75 4.60 4.43
C PHE A 231 49.72 5.24 3.51
N HIS A 232 49.43 6.54 3.67
CA HIS A 232 48.50 7.29 2.81
C HIS A 232 49.16 7.88 1.57
N TYR A 233 50.49 7.87 1.46
CA TYR A 233 51.22 8.45 0.32
C TYR A 233 51.31 7.45 -0.86
N TYR A 234 50.19 7.26 -1.55
CA TYR A 234 50.23 7.07 -2.99
C TYR A 234 49.82 8.39 -3.64
N ASN A 235 50.79 9.06 -4.27
CA ASN A 235 50.60 10.29 -5.04
C ASN A 235 49.40 10.19 -5.98
N LEU A 236 48.34 10.93 -5.67
CA LEU A 236 47.32 11.38 -6.61
C LEU A 236 47.41 12.92 -6.65
N GLU A 237 48.58 13.43 -7.05
CA GLU A 237 48.67 14.77 -7.63
C GLU A 237 48.04 14.69 -9.02
N ASN A 238 46.73 14.88 -9.07
CA ASN A 238 45.98 15.43 -10.20
C ASN A 238 44.54 15.64 -9.72
N ASP A 239 44.04 16.86 -9.87
CA ASP A 239 42.65 17.27 -9.72
C ASP A 239 41.73 16.50 -10.68
N ALA A 240 41.49 15.23 -10.38
CA ALA A 240 40.45 14.41 -10.96
C ALA A 240 39.60 13.86 -9.81
N PRO A 241 38.25 13.96 -9.87
CA PRO A 241 37.39 13.35 -8.87
C PRO A 241 37.73 11.86 -8.81
N MET A 242 38.04 11.34 -7.60
CA MET A 242 38.37 9.93 -7.37
C MET A 242 37.39 8.99 -8.07
N GLN A 243 37.79 8.46 -9.21
CA GLN A 243 37.44 7.12 -9.69
C GLN A 243 38.77 6.47 -10.08
N PRO A 244 39.03 5.25 -9.59
CA PRO A 244 38.17 4.13 -9.90
C PRO A 244 37.53 3.55 -8.65
N ILE A 245 36.20 3.43 -8.66
CA ILE A 245 35.52 2.41 -7.88
C ILE A 245 36.29 1.12 -8.17
N ILE A 246 36.88 0.50 -7.14
CA ILE A 246 37.40 -0.85 -7.27
C ILE A 246 36.22 -1.70 -7.73
N LYS A 247 36.15 -1.97 -9.03
CA LYS A 247 35.07 -2.77 -9.60
C LYS A 247 35.14 -4.18 -9.04
N LEU A 248 36.31 -4.63 -8.58
CA LEU A 248 36.53 -5.97 -8.03
C LEU A 248 36.91 -5.91 -6.55
N ILE A 249 35.97 -6.16 -5.64
CA ILE A 249 36.28 -6.25 -4.20
C ILE A 249 36.88 -7.64 -3.91
N PRO A 250 38.14 -7.73 -3.47
CA PRO A 250 38.77 -9.01 -3.12
C PRO A 250 38.11 -9.60 -1.88
N LEU A 251 37.84 -10.90 -1.91
CA LEU A 251 37.30 -11.65 -0.79
C LEU A 251 38.03 -12.99 -0.65
N PRO A 252 38.06 -13.58 0.55
CA PRO A 252 38.56 -14.93 0.73
C PRO A 252 37.63 -15.95 0.03
N PRO A 253 38.19 -16.96 -0.68
CA PRO A 253 37.41 -17.86 -1.53
C PRO A 253 36.40 -18.74 -0.80
N LYS A 254 36.69 -19.10 0.46
CA LYS A 254 35.81 -19.94 1.30
C LYS A 254 34.94 -19.13 2.27
N LEU A 255 34.96 -17.80 2.17
CA LEU A 255 34.19 -16.95 3.08
C LEU A 255 32.70 -17.19 2.90
N LYS A 256 32.03 -17.60 3.97
CA LYS A 256 30.58 -17.91 4.03
C LYS A 256 29.80 -16.82 4.75
N VAL A 257 30.36 -16.25 5.80
CA VAL A 257 29.69 -15.26 6.65
C VAL A 257 30.51 -13.98 6.70
N LEU A 258 29.90 -12.87 6.28
CA LEU A 258 30.50 -11.54 6.34
C LEU A 258 29.59 -10.60 7.13
N LYS A 259 30.07 -10.12 8.28
CA LYS A 259 29.35 -9.20 9.16
C LYS A 259 30.10 -7.87 9.25
N VAL A 260 29.47 -6.81 8.76
CA VAL A 260 29.99 -5.43 8.67
C VAL A 260 28.93 -4.47 9.19
N ARG A 261 28.43 -4.72 10.41
CA ARG A 261 27.34 -3.94 11.01
C ARG A 261 27.88 -2.66 11.63
N PHE A 262 27.15 -1.56 11.60
CA PHE A 262 27.49 -0.34 12.36
C PHE A 262 28.95 0.12 12.20
N GLN A 263 29.48 0.00 10.98
CA GLN A 263 30.84 0.43 10.64
C GLN A 263 30.89 1.89 10.16
N GLY A 264 29.74 2.57 10.08
CA GLY A 264 29.67 3.95 9.61
C GLY A 264 29.89 4.09 8.10
N LEU A 265 29.71 3.02 7.31
CA LEU A 265 29.87 3.09 5.86
C LEU A 265 28.83 4.04 5.25
N SER A 266 29.26 5.15 4.66
CA SER A 266 28.37 6.22 4.18
C SER A 266 28.45 6.47 2.68
N TYR A 267 28.43 5.38 1.90
CA TYR A 267 28.56 5.43 0.45
C TYR A 267 27.41 4.66 -0.22
N PRO A 268 27.02 5.05 -1.46
CA PRO A 268 26.13 4.23 -2.26
C PRO A 268 26.81 2.88 -2.57
N ILE A 269 26.02 1.81 -2.79
CA ILE A 269 26.53 0.54 -3.30
C ILE A 269 26.59 0.64 -4.84
N PRO A 270 27.77 0.83 -5.45
CA PRO A 270 27.88 0.95 -6.90
C PRO A 270 27.73 -0.42 -7.59
N PRO A 271 27.63 -0.44 -8.92
CA PRO A 271 27.92 -1.65 -9.68
C PRO A 271 29.31 -2.18 -9.32
N LEU A 272 29.38 -3.42 -8.83
CA LEU A 272 30.65 -4.03 -8.41
C LEU A 272 30.60 -5.56 -8.56
N ILE A 273 31.80 -6.15 -8.62
CA ILE A 273 32.06 -7.57 -8.77
C ILE A 273 32.79 -8.02 -7.51
N LEU A 274 32.32 -9.10 -6.88
CA LEU A 274 33.07 -9.69 -5.77
C LEU A 274 34.14 -10.67 -6.30
N GLY A 275 35.24 -10.82 -5.56
CA GLY A 275 36.20 -11.90 -5.76
C GLY A 275 35.52 -13.27 -5.68
N LYS A 276 36.23 -14.34 -6.08
CA LYS A 276 35.73 -15.71 -5.86
C LYS A 276 35.38 -15.85 -4.39
N ASN A 277 34.17 -16.28 -4.08
CA ASN A 277 33.66 -16.37 -2.71
C ASN A 277 32.65 -17.52 -2.59
N SER A 278 32.27 -17.84 -1.34
CA SER A 278 31.24 -18.83 -1.01
C SER A 278 30.19 -18.23 -0.08
N LEU A 279 29.92 -16.92 -0.22
CA LEU A 279 29.12 -16.15 0.73
C LEU A 279 27.70 -16.71 0.79
N ALA A 280 27.26 -17.04 1.99
CA ALA A 280 25.92 -17.52 2.31
C ALA A 280 25.14 -16.49 3.15
N GLU A 281 25.83 -15.75 4.02
CA GLU A 281 25.26 -14.71 4.88
C GLU A 281 26.08 -13.41 4.77
N VAL A 282 25.39 -12.31 4.45
CA VAL A 282 25.97 -10.97 4.44
C VAL A 282 25.12 -10.06 5.32
N ASN A 283 25.73 -9.46 6.33
CA ASN A 283 25.08 -8.52 7.22
C ASN A 283 25.74 -7.14 7.16
N LEU A 284 25.02 -6.18 6.59
CA LEU A 284 25.40 -4.78 6.42
C LEU A 284 24.52 -3.84 7.24
N LYS A 285 23.85 -4.36 8.28
CA LYS A 285 22.92 -3.60 9.11
C LYS A 285 23.57 -2.37 9.73
N GLY A 286 22.84 -1.26 9.76
CA GLY A 286 23.23 -0.12 10.60
C GLY A 286 24.34 0.76 10.05
N ASN A 287 24.55 0.76 8.73
CA ASN A 287 25.44 1.71 8.07
C ASN A 287 24.62 2.87 7.48
N VAL A 288 25.18 3.62 6.53
CA VAL A 288 24.53 4.71 5.79
C VAL A 288 24.61 4.41 4.28
N LEU A 289 24.19 3.20 3.89
CA LEU A 289 24.15 2.76 2.50
C LEU A 289 22.88 3.32 1.81
N SER A 290 22.85 4.64 1.59
CA SER A 290 21.63 5.37 1.24
C SER A 290 21.07 5.09 -0.17
N LYS A 291 21.89 4.55 -1.09
CA LYS A 291 21.49 4.19 -2.46
C LYS A 291 22.09 2.85 -2.87
N TRP A 292 21.28 1.95 -3.42
CA TRP A 292 21.70 0.63 -3.88
C TRP A 292 21.65 0.58 -5.41
N ASN A 293 22.72 1.06 -6.04
CA ASN A 293 22.78 1.21 -7.49
C ASN A 293 23.04 -0.14 -8.18
N GLY A 294 23.94 -0.97 -7.66
CA GLY A 294 24.24 -2.30 -8.22
C GLY A 294 24.49 -2.31 -9.73
N PRO A 295 24.39 -3.47 -10.41
CA PRO A 295 24.28 -4.81 -9.83
C PRO A 295 25.54 -5.22 -9.05
N VAL A 296 25.38 -6.15 -8.12
CA VAL A 296 26.50 -6.84 -7.47
C VAL A 296 26.65 -8.22 -8.11
N GLU A 297 27.79 -8.50 -8.74
CA GLU A 297 28.07 -9.79 -9.39
C GLU A 297 28.78 -10.77 -8.46
N ARG A 298 28.64 -12.08 -8.74
CA ARG A 298 29.23 -13.20 -7.97
C ARG A 298 28.68 -13.32 -6.54
N VAL A 299 27.37 -13.20 -6.42
CA VAL A 299 26.60 -13.28 -5.17
C VAL A 299 25.51 -14.36 -5.22
N GLU A 300 25.60 -15.28 -6.19
CA GLU A 300 24.57 -16.29 -6.44
C GLU A 300 24.40 -17.27 -5.28
N SER A 301 25.41 -17.42 -4.41
CA SER A 301 25.37 -18.31 -3.24
C SER A 301 24.71 -17.68 -2.00
N ILE A 302 24.46 -16.36 -2.00
CA ILE A 302 23.93 -15.67 -0.82
C ILE A 302 22.50 -16.14 -0.54
N THR A 303 22.26 -16.58 0.69
CA THR A 303 20.96 -17.07 1.17
C THR A 303 20.31 -16.13 2.19
N MET A 304 21.12 -15.34 2.91
CA MET A 304 20.67 -14.33 3.86
C MET A 304 21.38 -13.00 3.60
N LEU A 305 20.59 -11.95 3.45
CA LEU A 305 21.07 -10.58 3.27
C LEU A 305 20.34 -9.65 4.23
N ASP A 306 21.09 -9.01 5.13
CA ASP A 306 20.58 -7.98 6.04
C ASP A 306 21.12 -6.61 5.63
N LEU A 307 20.23 -5.79 5.09
CA LEU A 307 20.44 -4.39 4.70
C LEU A 307 19.61 -3.44 5.58
N SER A 308 19.17 -3.89 6.76
CA SER A 308 18.33 -3.09 7.65
C SER A 308 19.07 -1.87 8.21
N ASN A 309 18.33 -0.81 8.55
CA ASN A 309 18.87 0.39 9.19
C ASN A 309 20.00 1.06 8.39
N ASN A 310 19.80 1.30 7.09
CA ASN A 310 20.79 1.88 6.18
C ASN A 310 20.36 3.23 5.56
N TYR A 311 19.23 3.80 5.98
CA TYR A 311 18.66 5.03 5.41
C TYR A 311 18.49 4.99 3.88
N CYS A 312 18.33 3.80 3.32
CA CYS A 312 18.18 3.62 1.88
C CYS A 312 16.88 4.26 1.38
N HIS A 313 16.99 5.09 0.35
CA HIS A 313 15.84 5.72 -0.32
C HIS A 313 15.80 5.43 -1.83
N HIS A 314 16.79 4.72 -2.37
CA HIS A 314 16.89 4.37 -3.79
C HIS A 314 17.44 2.96 -3.98
N ILE A 315 16.76 2.17 -4.81
CA ILE A 315 17.14 0.82 -5.22
C ILE A 315 17.03 0.77 -6.74
N ASN A 316 18.11 0.39 -7.41
CA ASN A 316 18.08 0.10 -8.84
C ASN A 316 17.43 -1.27 -9.11
N THR A 317 16.70 -1.40 -10.21
CA THR A 317 15.99 -2.63 -10.59
C THR A 317 16.91 -3.83 -10.80
N ASP A 318 18.16 -3.62 -11.19
CA ASP A 318 19.15 -4.70 -11.39
C ASP A 318 19.91 -5.06 -10.10
N PHE A 319 19.70 -4.36 -8.97
CA PHE A 319 20.47 -4.59 -7.74
C PHE A 319 20.39 -6.05 -7.26
N PHE A 320 19.19 -6.64 -7.30
CA PHE A 320 18.93 -8.01 -6.83
C PHE A 320 19.10 -9.10 -7.91
N LYS A 321 19.52 -8.74 -9.13
CA LYS A 321 19.53 -9.63 -10.32
C LYS A 321 20.33 -10.92 -10.16
N HIS A 322 21.44 -10.88 -9.42
CA HIS A 322 22.33 -12.04 -9.21
C HIS A 322 22.04 -12.82 -7.91
N LEU A 323 21.13 -12.34 -7.06
CA LEU A 323 20.82 -12.93 -5.75
C LEU A 323 19.77 -14.06 -5.84
N ARG A 324 19.98 -15.02 -6.75
CA ARG A 324 18.98 -16.05 -7.09
C ARG A 324 18.75 -17.11 -6.01
N SER A 325 19.69 -17.31 -5.10
CA SER A 325 19.56 -18.26 -3.99
C SER A 325 19.07 -17.62 -2.69
N LEU A 326 18.73 -16.33 -2.72
CA LEU A 326 18.35 -15.58 -1.53
C LEU A 326 17.05 -16.11 -0.95
N LYS A 327 17.07 -16.45 0.35
CA LYS A 327 15.93 -16.96 1.11
C LYS A 327 15.41 -15.95 2.13
N LYS A 328 16.30 -15.18 2.75
CA LYS A 328 15.96 -14.20 3.77
C LYS A 328 16.53 -12.83 3.40
N LEU A 329 15.65 -11.84 3.30
CA LEU A 329 16.00 -10.46 3.00
C LEU A 329 15.41 -9.54 4.07
N ASP A 330 16.29 -8.84 4.78
CA ASP A 330 15.90 -7.80 5.71
C ASP A 330 16.28 -6.43 5.16
N MET A 331 15.26 -5.59 4.92
CA MET A 331 15.43 -4.19 4.51
C MET A 331 14.64 -3.26 5.45
N SER A 332 14.37 -3.70 6.68
CA SER A 332 13.66 -2.90 7.68
C SER A 332 14.44 -1.64 8.08
N PHE A 333 13.75 -0.65 8.65
CA PHE A 333 14.36 0.60 9.13
C PHE A 333 15.11 1.38 8.02
N ASN A 334 14.58 1.39 6.80
CA ASN A 334 15.06 2.23 5.70
C ASN A 334 14.00 3.30 5.35
N ASN A 335 14.18 4.02 4.23
CA ASN A 335 13.25 5.03 3.72
C ASN A 335 12.71 4.66 2.33
N LEU A 336 12.18 3.44 2.21
CA LEU A 336 11.86 2.80 0.93
C LEU A 336 10.52 3.24 0.31
N GLN A 337 9.77 4.13 0.97
CA GLN A 337 8.45 4.59 0.52
C GLN A 337 8.41 4.95 -0.97
N TRP A 338 9.25 5.88 -1.42
CA TRP A 338 9.19 6.39 -2.79
C TRP A 338 9.61 5.38 -3.84
N VAL A 339 10.69 4.64 -3.58
CA VAL A 339 11.19 3.65 -4.54
C VAL A 339 10.21 2.50 -4.73
N LEU A 340 9.63 1.97 -3.65
CA LEU A 340 8.63 0.88 -3.76
C LEU A 340 7.29 1.37 -4.29
N TYR A 341 6.88 2.60 -3.98
CA TYR A 341 5.69 3.23 -4.58
C TYR A 341 5.83 3.37 -6.10
N SER A 342 7.03 3.68 -6.59
CA SER A 342 7.29 3.90 -8.02
C SER A 342 7.39 2.61 -8.85
N ASP A 343 7.63 1.45 -8.23
CA ASP A 343 7.81 0.17 -8.91
C ASP A 343 6.46 -0.51 -9.23
N LYS A 344 5.74 0.07 -10.20
CA LYS A 344 4.40 -0.39 -10.60
C LYS A 344 4.38 -1.78 -11.23
N ASP A 345 5.51 -2.21 -11.80
CA ASP A 345 5.64 -3.50 -12.49
C ASP A 345 6.25 -4.60 -11.61
N GLY A 346 6.65 -4.27 -10.38
CA GLY A 346 7.28 -5.21 -9.44
C GLY A 346 8.65 -5.69 -9.91
N SER A 347 9.44 -4.82 -10.54
CA SER A 347 10.74 -5.16 -11.13
C SER A 347 11.82 -5.42 -10.09
N ILE A 348 11.78 -4.75 -8.94
CA ILE A 348 12.84 -4.80 -7.92
C ILE A 348 12.97 -6.20 -7.32
N PHE A 349 11.86 -6.84 -6.96
CA PHE A 349 11.85 -8.15 -6.31
C PHE A 349 11.71 -9.33 -7.27
N ARG A 350 11.41 -9.06 -8.54
CA ARG A 350 11.18 -10.09 -9.58
C ARG A 350 12.25 -11.18 -9.68
N PRO A 351 13.56 -10.90 -9.49
CA PRO A 351 14.58 -11.95 -9.57
C PRO A 351 14.59 -12.95 -8.40
N LEU A 352 13.89 -12.66 -7.29
CA LEU A 352 14.05 -13.33 -6.00
C LEU A 352 13.07 -14.50 -5.79
N ASN A 353 13.00 -15.44 -6.74
CA ASN A 353 12.00 -16.52 -6.74
C ASN A 353 12.10 -17.48 -5.54
N ASN A 354 13.28 -17.61 -4.94
CA ASN A 354 13.56 -18.49 -3.80
C ASN A 354 13.39 -17.81 -2.43
N LEU A 355 12.98 -16.53 -2.43
CA LEU A 355 12.84 -15.75 -1.20
C LEU A 355 11.67 -16.28 -0.38
N THR A 356 11.92 -16.67 0.86
CA THR A 356 10.92 -17.18 1.79
C THR A 356 10.55 -16.18 2.87
N HIS A 357 11.47 -15.29 3.26
CA HIS A 357 11.23 -14.27 4.29
C HIS A 357 11.63 -12.90 3.78
N LEU A 358 10.68 -11.97 3.79
CA LEU A 358 10.89 -10.57 3.45
C LEU A 358 10.48 -9.67 4.62
N ASN A 359 11.42 -8.90 5.14
CA ASN A 359 11.19 -7.94 6.22
C ASN A 359 11.28 -6.49 5.70
N LEU A 360 10.16 -5.78 5.78
CA LEU A 360 9.99 -4.38 5.38
C LEU A 360 9.51 -3.49 6.54
N ILE A 361 9.73 -3.90 7.79
CA ILE A 361 9.34 -3.15 8.99
C ILE A 361 9.86 -1.70 8.93
N LYS A 362 9.03 -0.73 9.29
CA LYS A 362 9.44 0.68 9.49
C LYS A 362 10.21 1.27 8.30
N ASN A 363 9.54 1.30 7.14
CA ASN A 363 10.03 1.89 5.89
C ASN A 363 9.22 3.12 5.43
N ASN A 364 8.36 3.65 6.31
CA ASN A 364 7.45 4.77 6.03
C ASN A 364 6.49 4.49 4.86
N LEU A 365 6.13 3.24 4.62
CA LEU A 365 5.27 2.86 3.50
C LEU A 365 3.83 3.36 3.74
N ILE A 366 3.28 4.13 2.79
CA ILE A 366 1.88 4.60 2.80
C ILE A 366 1.00 3.71 1.92
N TRP A 367 1.53 3.32 0.75
CA TRP A 367 0.84 2.51 -0.25
C TRP A 367 1.87 1.65 -0.98
N LEU A 368 1.44 0.49 -1.46
CA LEU A 368 2.23 -0.42 -2.27
C LEU A 368 1.47 -0.75 -3.57
N PRO A 369 2.14 -0.73 -4.73
CA PRO A 369 1.54 -1.22 -5.98
C PRO A 369 1.15 -2.70 -5.84
N SER A 370 0.02 -3.09 -6.44
CA SER A 370 -0.49 -4.47 -6.33
C SER A 370 0.50 -5.52 -6.85
N LYS A 371 1.33 -5.16 -7.83
CA LYS A 371 2.32 -6.04 -8.46
C LYS A 371 3.71 -6.01 -7.81
N ILE A 372 3.92 -5.25 -6.73
CA ILE A 372 5.27 -5.04 -6.16
C ILE A 372 6.01 -6.33 -5.82
N PHE A 373 5.28 -7.37 -5.40
CA PHE A 373 5.82 -8.68 -5.02
C PHE A 373 5.81 -9.72 -6.16
N THR A 374 5.69 -9.27 -7.41
CA THR A 374 5.78 -10.16 -8.57
C THR A 374 7.10 -10.94 -8.56
N GLY A 375 7.03 -12.24 -8.85
CA GLY A 375 8.19 -13.14 -8.87
C GLY A 375 8.48 -13.85 -7.54
N LEU A 376 7.91 -13.40 -6.41
CA LEU A 376 8.14 -13.99 -5.09
C LEU A 376 7.32 -15.27 -4.84
N SER A 377 7.44 -16.28 -5.71
CA SER A 377 6.58 -17.47 -5.67
C SER A 377 6.72 -18.34 -4.42
N SER A 378 7.91 -18.35 -3.80
CA SER A 378 8.23 -19.15 -2.62
C SER A 378 8.08 -18.39 -1.29
N LEU A 379 7.49 -17.18 -1.31
CA LEU A 379 7.41 -16.33 -0.13
C LEU A 379 6.47 -16.93 0.92
N GLN A 380 6.98 -17.09 2.13
CA GLN A 380 6.26 -17.68 3.27
C GLN A 380 5.92 -16.65 4.34
N TYR A 381 6.81 -15.69 4.55
CA TYR A 381 6.72 -14.70 5.61
C TYR A 381 6.95 -13.29 5.05
N LEU A 382 5.95 -12.43 5.20
CA LEU A 382 6.01 -11.03 4.80
C LEU A 382 5.74 -10.13 6.01
N ASN A 383 6.71 -9.30 6.40
CA ASN A 383 6.51 -8.33 7.47
C ASN A 383 6.44 -6.89 6.94
N LEU A 384 5.27 -6.27 7.10
CA LEU A 384 4.97 -4.89 6.73
C LEU A 384 4.62 -4.03 7.96
N SER A 385 4.91 -4.51 9.17
CA SER A 385 4.54 -3.81 10.40
C SER A 385 5.27 -2.48 10.59
N ARG A 386 4.72 -1.62 11.46
CA ARG A 386 5.29 -0.32 11.81
C ARG A 386 5.50 0.60 10.60
N ASN A 387 4.64 0.51 9.61
CA ASN A 387 4.56 1.44 8.50
C ASN A 387 3.36 2.39 8.71
N ILE A 388 2.93 3.11 7.67
CA ILE A 388 1.81 4.05 7.72
C ILE A 388 0.78 3.69 6.65
N ILE A 389 0.61 2.38 6.40
CA ILE A 389 -0.24 1.88 5.33
C ILE A 389 -1.71 2.03 5.74
N ARG A 390 -2.52 2.56 4.83
CA ARG A 390 -3.97 2.77 5.03
C ARG A 390 -4.81 1.75 4.28
N ASP A 391 -4.50 1.59 2.99
CA ASP A 391 -5.19 0.68 2.09
C ASP A 391 -4.24 -0.45 1.65
N MET A 392 -4.70 -1.69 1.78
CA MET A 392 -3.94 -2.88 1.37
C MET A 392 -4.56 -3.51 0.13
N ILE A 393 -3.84 -3.47 -0.98
CA ILE A 393 -4.16 -4.19 -2.21
C ILE A 393 -2.84 -4.79 -2.74
N LEU A 394 -2.71 -6.10 -2.67
CA LEU A 394 -1.57 -6.85 -3.19
C LEU A 394 -2.10 -8.00 -4.04
N ASP A 395 -1.44 -8.33 -5.14
CA ASP A 395 -1.72 -9.54 -5.91
C ASP A 395 -1.09 -10.74 -5.20
N LEU A 396 -1.91 -11.49 -4.45
CA LEU A 396 -1.43 -12.64 -3.69
C LEU A 396 -1.37 -13.93 -4.51
N LYS A 397 -1.85 -13.92 -5.76
CA LYS A 397 -1.98 -15.15 -6.58
C LYS A 397 -0.65 -15.79 -6.93
N ILE A 398 0.42 -15.00 -6.94
CA ILE A 398 1.77 -15.47 -7.29
C ILE A 398 2.45 -16.17 -6.10
N MET A 399 2.14 -15.75 -4.87
CA MET A 399 2.77 -16.26 -3.64
C MET A 399 2.02 -17.52 -3.17
N ASN A 400 2.48 -18.70 -3.59
CA ASN A 400 1.77 -19.97 -3.33
C ASN A 400 1.98 -20.52 -1.92
N ASP A 401 3.15 -20.22 -1.33
CA ASP A 401 3.55 -20.77 -0.03
C ASP A 401 3.37 -19.76 1.12
N LEU A 402 2.53 -18.74 0.94
CA LEU A 402 2.40 -17.65 1.91
C LEU A 402 1.66 -18.13 3.17
N HIS A 403 2.33 -18.06 4.32
CA HIS A 403 1.82 -18.54 5.60
C HIS A 403 1.60 -17.43 6.62
N TYR A 404 2.32 -16.31 6.51
CA TYR A 404 2.26 -15.24 7.50
C TYR A 404 2.41 -13.85 6.88
N ILE A 405 1.51 -12.94 7.24
CA ILE A 405 1.62 -11.51 6.92
C ILE A 405 1.45 -10.66 8.19
N ASP A 406 2.44 -9.81 8.46
CA ASP A 406 2.38 -8.85 9.56
C ASP A 406 1.96 -7.46 9.04
N PHE A 407 0.78 -7.00 9.44
CA PHE A 407 0.30 -5.65 9.20
C PHE A 407 0.23 -4.82 10.50
N SER A 408 0.77 -5.31 11.61
CA SER A 408 0.65 -4.64 12.90
C SER A 408 1.25 -3.23 12.88
N ASN A 409 0.74 -2.34 13.72
CA ASN A 409 1.24 -0.96 13.85
C ASN A 409 1.24 -0.19 12.51
N ASN A 410 0.14 -0.25 11.76
CA ASN A 410 -0.09 0.54 10.55
C ASN A 410 -1.27 1.52 10.78
N SER A 411 -1.84 2.06 9.70
CA SER A 411 -2.99 2.95 9.71
C SER A 411 -4.20 2.35 9.00
N ILE A 412 -4.36 1.02 9.06
CA ILE A 412 -5.41 0.28 8.35
C ILE A 412 -6.73 0.44 9.09
N GLY A 413 -7.75 0.97 8.41
CA GLY A 413 -9.13 1.05 8.92
C GLY A 413 -9.92 -0.25 8.69
N TRP A 414 -9.84 -0.80 7.49
CA TRP A 414 -10.45 -2.09 7.14
C TRP A 414 -9.77 -2.65 5.88
N LEU A 415 -9.92 -3.95 5.66
CA LEU A 415 -9.49 -4.60 4.43
C LEU A 415 -10.65 -4.63 3.43
N VAL A 416 -10.44 -4.18 2.19
CA VAL A 416 -11.46 -4.15 1.14
C VAL A 416 -11.88 -5.57 0.69
N SER A 417 -13.08 -5.71 0.11
CA SER A 417 -13.67 -7.01 -0.22
C SER A 417 -12.84 -7.84 -1.20
N THR A 418 -12.24 -7.20 -2.21
CA THR A 418 -11.35 -7.86 -3.18
C THR A 418 -10.12 -8.45 -2.50
N PHE A 419 -9.47 -7.68 -1.64
CA PHE A 419 -8.28 -8.14 -0.93
C PHE A 419 -8.58 -9.23 0.10
N ARG A 420 -9.71 -9.15 0.82
CA ARG A 420 -10.15 -10.23 1.72
C ARG A 420 -10.32 -11.55 0.98
N LYS A 421 -10.89 -11.51 -0.24
CA LYS A 421 -11.03 -12.71 -1.08
C LYS A 421 -9.67 -13.30 -1.46
N GLU A 422 -8.71 -12.46 -1.84
CA GLU A 422 -7.36 -12.92 -2.17
C GLU A 422 -6.61 -13.51 -0.97
N LEU A 423 -6.84 -12.99 0.24
CA LEU A 423 -6.28 -13.55 1.48
C LEU A 423 -6.84 -14.95 1.77
N GLU A 424 -8.15 -15.15 1.56
CA GLU A 424 -8.78 -16.47 1.70
C GLU A 424 -8.27 -17.45 0.63
N GLU A 425 -8.18 -17.03 -0.63
CA GLU A 425 -7.60 -17.84 -1.72
C GLU A 425 -6.11 -18.17 -1.48
N ALA A 426 -5.37 -17.28 -0.83
CA ALA A 426 -3.99 -17.55 -0.40
C ALA A 426 -3.93 -18.56 0.75
N GLY A 427 -4.78 -18.41 1.77
CA GLY A 427 -4.87 -19.34 2.88
C GLY A 427 -5.34 -20.73 2.46
N GLU A 428 -6.26 -20.82 1.50
CA GLU A 428 -6.72 -22.10 0.94
C GLU A 428 -5.57 -22.85 0.24
N ARG A 429 -4.76 -22.14 -0.57
CA ARG A 429 -3.60 -22.72 -1.25
C ARG A 429 -2.52 -23.21 -0.29
N SER A 430 -2.23 -22.44 0.76
CA SER A 430 -1.17 -22.76 1.73
C SER A 430 -1.65 -23.59 2.93
N GLY A 431 -2.94 -23.93 2.98
CA GLY A 431 -3.61 -24.66 4.06
C GLY A 431 -4.06 -23.79 5.23
N SER A 432 -3.35 -22.69 5.52
CA SER A 432 -3.76 -21.65 6.48
C SER A 432 -2.88 -20.43 6.33
N LEU A 433 -3.46 -19.23 6.40
CA LEU A 433 -2.75 -17.95 6.38
C LEU A 433 -2.94 -17.21 7.71
N THR A 434 -1.84 -16.89 8.39
CA THR A 434 -1.88 -16.08 9.62
C THR A 434 -1.66 -14.60 9.30
N ILE A 435 -2.49 -13.74 9.88
CA ILE A 435 -2.43 -12.28 9.71
C ILE A 435 -2.42 -11.59 11.07
N ASP A 436 -1.52 -10.63 11.24
CA ASP A 436 -1.51 -9.74 12.40
C ASP A 436 -1.97 -8.33 12.01
N LEU A 437 -3.07 -7.85 12.60
CA LEU A 437 -3.63 -6.49 12.42
C LEU A 437 -3.55 -5.66 13.71
N SER A 438 -2.82 -6.12 14.72
CA SER A 438 -2.73 -5.44 16.01
C SER A 438 -2.24 -4.00 15.87
N ASN A 439 -2.68 -3.12 16.78
CA ASN A 439 -2.29 -1.70 16.78
C ASN A 439 -2.59 -0.95 15.45
N ASN A 440 -3.70 -1.29 14.79
CA ASN A 440 -4.27 -0.51 13.69
C ASN A 440 -5.56 0.18 14.15
N PRO A 441 -5.88 1.38 13.61
CA PRO A 441 -7.12 2.09 13.90
C PRO A 441 -8.30 1.46 13.11
N LEU A 442 -8.65 0.22 13.41
CA LEU A 442 -9.73 -0.48 12.72
C LEU A 442 -11.04 0.30 12.92
N ALA A 443 -11.82 0.51 11.87
CA ALA A 443 -13.11 1.19 12.01
C ALA A 443 -14.20 0.19 12.43
N CYS A 444 -15.16 0.63 13.24
CA CYS A 444 -16.41 -0.09 13.53
C CYS A 444 -17.59 0.78 13.11
N THR A 445 -17.84 0.87 11.79
CA THR A 445 -18.86 1.75 11.21
C THR A 445 -19.75 1.00 10.20
N CYS A 446 -20.84 1.64 9.77
CA CYS A 446 -21.73 1.04 8.76
C CYS A 446 -21.03 0.74 7.43
N ASP A 447 -19.98 1.51 7.10
CA ASP A 447 -19.27 1.40 5.81
C ASP A 447 -18.48 0.10 5.68
N ASN A 448 -17.99 -0.45 6.80
CA ASN A 448 -17.13 -1.63 6.81
C ASN A 448 -17.77 -2.85 7.48
N LEU A 449 -19.11 -2.88 7.58
CA LEU A 449 -19.86 -3.99 8.19
C LEU A 449 -19.50 -5.37 7.58
N GLN A 450 -19.21 -5.43 6.28
CA GLN A 450 -18.77 -6.67 5.63
C GLN A 450 -17.38 -7.15 6.08
N PHE A 451 -16.47 -6.22 6.43
CA PHE A 451 -15.16 -6.57 6.98
C PHE A 451 -15.31 -7.15 8.38
N LEU A 452 -16.17 -6.58 9.22
CA LEU A 452 -16.46 -7.13 10.56
C LEU A 452 -17.09 -8.52 10.48
N ARG A 453 -18.02 -8.73 9.54
CA ARG A 453 -18.61 -10.06 9.29
C ARG A 453 -17.55 -11.08 8.87
N TRP A 454 -16.61 -10.70 8.01
CA TRP A 454 -15.50 -11.57 7.62
C TRP A 454 -14.57 -11.86 8.80
N LEU A 455 -14.25 -10.87 9.64
CA LEU A 455 -13.47 -11.08 10.85
C LEU A 455 -14.14 -12.06 11.82
N LEU A 456 -15.47 -12.11 11.91
CA LEU A 456 -16.20 -13.08 12.72
C LEU A 456 -16.00 -14.52 12.25
N HIS A 457 -16.08 -14.73 10.94
CA HIS A 457 -16.07 -16.07 10.34
C HIS A 457 -15.07 -16.17 9.17
N PRO A 458 -13.75 -16.06 9.43
CA PRO A 458 -12.74 -16.33 8.41
C PRO A 458 -12.69 -17.84 8.11
N GLN A 459 -12.43 -18.22 6.87
CA GLN A 459 -12.42 -19.64 6.47
C GLN A 459 -11.02 -20.26 6.58
N TYR A 460 -10.03 -19.62 5.95
CA TYR A 460 -8.64 -20.08 5.88
C TYR A 460 -7.64 -19.10 6.51
N VAL A 461 -8.15 -17.97 7.03
CA VAL A 461 -7.33 -16.93 7.67
C VAL A 461 -7.41 -17.01 9.19
N GLN A 462 -6.25 -16.97 9.84
CA GLN A 462 -6.09 -16.93 11.29
C GLN A 462 -5.56 -15.57 11.73
N PHE A 463 -6.05 -15.04 12.84
CA PHE A 463 -5.61 -13.76 13.38
C PHE A 463 -4.83 -13.92 14.68
N ASN A 464 -3.63 -13.34 14.72
CA ASN A 464 -2.80 -13.37 15.92
C ASN A 464 -3.40 -12.46 17.01
N ASN A 465 -3.63 -12.99 18.22
CA ASN A 465 -4.15 -12.24 19.37
C ASN A 465 -5.39 -11.38 19.05
N LYS A 466 -6.32 -11.87 18.23
CA LYS A 466 -7.53 -11.15 17.76
C LYS A 466 -8.31 -10.43 18.87
N HIS A 467 -8.37 -11.01 20.07
CA HIS A 467 -9.07 -10.42 21.22
C HIS A 467 -8.48 -9.08 21.71
N GLN A 468 -7.21 -8.80 21.38
CA GLN A 468 -6.52 -7.55 21.73
C GLN A 468 -6.68 -6.46 20.66
N TYR A 469 -7.31 -6.77 19.53
CA TYR A 469 -7.56 -5.76 18.50
C TYR A 469 -8.57 -4.73 19.01
N VAL A 470 -8.38 -3.48 18.61
CA VAL A 470 -9.24 -2.36 18.98
C VAL A 470 -9.86 -1.81 17.71
N CYS A 471 -11.15 -1.46 17.77
CA CYS A 471 -11.79 -0.68 16.74
C CYS A 471 -12.41 0.61 17.27
N ASP A 472 -12.47 1.61 16.39
CA ASP A 472 -12.97 2.96 16.65
C ASP A 472 -14.35 3.13 15.97
N TYR A 473 -15.36 3.53 16.75
CA TYR A 473 -16.66 3.95 16.22
C TYR A 473 -16.60 5.33 15.57
N SER A 474 -17.61 5.70 14.78
CA SER A 474 -17.72 7.03 14.15
C SER A 474 -17.74 8.20 15.15
N ASN A 475 -18.10 7.94 16.41
CA ASN A 475 -18.08 8.92 17.50
C ASN A 475 -16.72 9.02 18.22
N GLY A 476 -15.71 8.25 17.79
CA GLY A 476 -14.37 8.21 18.40
C GLY A 476 -14.22 7.27 19.61
N THR A 477 -15.27 6.54 20.00
CA THR A 477 -15.21 5.55 21.09
C THR A 477 -14.41 4.33 20.64
N ARG A 478 -13.47 3.89 21.48
CA ARG A 478 -12.63 2.70 21.23
C ARG A 478 -13.18 1.49 21.96
N VAL A 479 -13.28 0.35 21.28
CA VAL A 479 -13.70 -0.92 21.86
C VAL A 479 -12.78 -2.06 21.44
N TYR A 480 -12.59 -3.03 22.34
CA TYR A 480 -11.83 -4.23 22.04
C TYR A 480 -12.69 -5.25 21.27
N LEU A 481 -12.08 -6.00 20.36
CA LEU A 481 -12.77 -7.04 19.57
C LEU A 481 -12.97 -8.36 20.32
N ASN A 482 -12.81 -8.37 21.65
CA ASN A 482 -13.13 -9.53 22.49
C ASN A 482 -14.62 -9.91 22.41
N GLN A 483 -15.51 -8.94 22.15
CA GLN A 483 -16.96 -9.12 21.99
C GLN A 483 -17.43 -8.78 20.56
N LEU A 484 -16.66 -9.18 19.54
CA LEU A 484 -16.95 -8.82 18.14
C LEU A 484 -18.36 -9.19 17.66
N GLU A 485 -18.93 -10.30 18.15
CA GLU A 485 -20.28 -10.75 17.76
C GLU A 485 -21.35 -9.75 18.20
N GLN A 486 -21.28 -9.31 19.46
CA GLN A 486 -22.18 -8.30 20.01
C GLN A 486 -22.02 -6.95 19.30
N ILE A 487 -20.76 -6.53 19.06
CA ILE A 487 -20.44 -5.31 18.31
C ILE A 487 -21.08 -5.34 16.92
N PHE A 488 -20.98 -6.47 16.22
CA PHE A 488 -21.54 -6.64 14.88
C PHE A 488 -23.07 -6.59 14.88
N GLU A 489 -23.73 -7.28 15.82
CA GLU A 489 -25.19 -7.28 15.93
C GLU A 489 -25.75 -5.87 16.18
N ASP A 490 -25.20 -5.17 17.17
CA ASP A 490 -25.61 -3.81 17.54
C ASP A 490 -25.43 -2.84 16.36
N LEU A 491 -24.28 -2.93 15.68
CA LEU A 491 -23.98 -2.09 14.53
C LEU A 491 -24.88 -2.44 13.34
N SER A 492 -25.13 -3.72 13.05
CA SER A 492 -26.01 -4.13 11.94
C SER A 492 -27.44 -3.63 12.13
N ARG A 493 -27.94 -3.65 13.38
CA ARG A 493 -29.27 -3.13 13.73
C ARG A 493 -29.32 -1.61 13.56
N PHE A 494 -28.31 -0.91 14.06
CA PHE A 494 -28.20 0.55 13.92
C PHE A 494 -28.18 0.98 12.45
N CYS A 495 -27.36 0.34 11.61
CA CYS A 495 -27.28 0.66 10.18
C CYS A 495 -28.56 0.29 9.41
N GLY A 496 -29.23 -0.80 9.81
CA GLY A 496 -30.50 -1.22 9.21
C GLY A 496 -31.64 -0.23 9.43
N ILE A 497 -31.75 0.32 10.65
CA ILE A 497 -32.81 1.28 11.01
C ILE A 497 -32.73 2.52 10.11
N HIS A 498 -31.56 3.13 9.98
CA HIS A 498 -31.39 4.33 9.14
C HIS A 498 -31.75 4.09 7.67
N PHE A 499 -31.40 2.92 7.12
CA PHE A 499 -31.78 2.57 5.75
C PHE A 499 -33.30 2.41 5.59
N THR A 500 -33.98 1.79 6.55
CA THR A 500 -35.44 1.62 6.53
C THR A 500 -36.20 2.93 6.74
N GLU A 501 -35.69 3.84 7.59
CA GLU A 501 -36.26 5.19 7.77
C GLU A 501 -36.17 6.01 6.48
N MET A 502 -35.03 5.96 5.78
CA MET A 502 -34.86 6.67 4.50
C MET A 502 -35.81 6.14 3.41
N ILE A 503 -36.00 4.82 3.32
CA ILE A 503 -36.93 4.22 2.35
C ILE A 503 -38.38 4.59 2.68
N THR A 504 -38.79 4.42 3.94
CA THR A 504 -40.17 4.71 4.37
C THR A 504 -40.52 6.18 4.18
N ALA A 505 -39.60 7.11 4.51
CA ALA A 505 -39.78 8.53 4.25
C ALA A 505 -39.91 8.83 2.75
N SER A 506 -39.02 8.25 1.92
CA SER A 506 -39.04 8.46 0.46
C SER A 506 -40.33 7.92 -0.18
N SER A 507 -40.75 6.71 0.19
CA SER A 507 -42.00 6.11 -0.30
C SER A 507 -43.22 6.91 0.14
N SER A 508 -43.23 7.44 1.37
CA SER A 508 -44.31 8.28 1.88
C SER A 508 -44.42 9.59 1.10
N VAL A 509 -43.29 10.25 0.81
CA VAL A 509 -43.25 11.48 0.00
C VAL A 509 -43.75 11.21 -1.42
N ILE A 510 -43.32 10.12 -2.06
CA ILE A 510 -43.78 9.76 -3.42
C ILE A 510 -45.30 9.52 -3.43
N LEU A 511 -45.83 8.82 -2.42
CA LEU A 511 -47.27 8.60 -2.31
C LEU A 511 -48.03 9.91 -2.11
N ILE A 512 -47.58 10.79 -1.21
CA ILE A 512 -48.21 12.10 -0.96
C ILE A 512 -48.19 12.95 -2.24
N VAL A 513 -47.05 13.02 -2.92
CA VAL A 513 -46.91 13.74 -4.19
C VAL A 513 -47.84 13.14 -5.26
N GLY A 514 -47.94 11.81 -5.35
CA GLY A 514 -48.87 11.13 -6.25
C GLY A 514 -50.34 11.45 -5.94
N PHE A 515 -50.70 11.50 -4.65
CA PHE A 515 -52.05 11.86 -4.18
C PHE A 515 -52.40 13.33 -4.39
N ILE A 516 -51.42 14.23 -4.44
CA ILE A 516 -51.66 15.66 -4.73
C ILE A 516 -51.67 15.90 -6.24
N ILE A 517 -50.64 15.45 -6.96
CA ILE A 517 -50.48 15.70 -8.38
C ILE A 517 -51.51 14.93 -9.20
N GLY A 518 -51.85 13.69 -8.84
CA GLY A 518 -52.81 12.86 -9.58
C GLY A 518 -54.18 13.52 -9.75
N PRO A 519 -54.86 13.93 -8.66
CA PRO A 519 -56.13 14.64 -8.74
C PRO A 519 -56.03 15.99 -9.46
N ILE A 520 -54.95 16.75 -9.26
CA ILE A 520 -54.73 18.04 -9.95
C ILE A 520 -54.59 17.82 -11.46
N ALA A 521 -53.74 16.87 -11.88
CA ALA A 521 -53.52 16.54 -13.28
C ALA A 521 -54.81 16.00 -13.93
N TYR A 522 -55.59 15.19 -13.22
CA TYR A 522 -56.89 14.71 -13.69
C TYR A 522 -57.91 15.84 -13.84
N LYS A 523 -58.03 16.72 -12.83
CA LYS A 523 -58.93 17.88 -12.85
C LYS A 523 -58.61 18.82 -14.02
N TYR A 524 -57.33 19.05 -14.32
CA TYR A 524 -56.89 19.95 -15.39
C TYR A 524 -56.48 19.23 -16.68
N ARG A 525 -56.86 17.96 -16.88
CA ARG A 525 -56.39 17.13 -18.01
C ARG A 525 -56.66 17.73 -19.40
N TRP A 526 -57.80 18.40 -19.57
CA TRP A 526 -58.17 19.04 -20.83
C TRP A 526 -57.32 20.29 -21.09
N LYS A 527 -57.11 21.11 -20.06
CA LYS A 527 -56.24 22.28 -20.12
C LYS A 527 -54.79 21.91 -20.39
N LEU A 528 -54.28 20.85 -19.75
CA LEU A 528 -52.91 20.35 -19.97
C LEU A 528 -52.71 19.80 -21.39
N ARG A 529 -53.67 19.00 -21.89
CA ARG A 529 -53.63 18.49 -23.28
C ARG A 529 -53.69 19.63 -24.29
N TYR A 530 -54.60 20.58 -24.10
CA TYR A 530 -54.70 21.77 -24.95
C TYR A 530 -53.38 22.55 -24.93
N LEU A 531 -52.83 22.89 -23.75
CA LEU A 531 -51.55 23.61 -23.64
C LEU A 531 -50.38 22.86 -24.30
N TYR A 532 -50.30 21.53 -24.18
CA TYR A 532 -49.28 20.72 -24.84
C TYR A 532 -49.35 20.84 -26.37
N TYR A 533 -50.53 20.62 -26.96
CA TYR A 533 -50.71 20.70 -28.41
C TYR A 533 -50.59 22.14 -28.91
N ALA A 534 -51.11 23.11 -28.15
CA ALA A 534 -51.05 24.55 -28.42
C ALA A 534 -49.61 25.07 -28.41
N ALA A 535 -48.76 24.63 -27.47
CA ALA A 535 -47.36 25.03 -27.41
C ALA A 535 -46.55 24.41 -28.56
N ARG A 536 -46.80 23.12 -28.86
CA ARG A 536 -46.18 22.41 -29.98
C ARG A 536 -46.56 23.01 -31.33
N SER A 537 -47.82 23.41 -31.52
CA SER A 537 -48.28 24.09 -32.74
C SER A 537 -47.72 25.52 -32.83
N SER A 538 -47.75 26.29 -31.75
CA SER A 538 -47.19 27.66 -31.70
C SER A 538 -45.67 27.71 -31.90
N ALA A 539 -44.92 26.69 -31.47
CA ALA A 539 -43.49 26.57 -31.77
C ALA A 539 -43.20 26.39 -33.27
N LYS A 540 -44.15 25.82 -34.01
CA LYS A 540 -44.09 25.65 -35.48
C LYS A 540 -44.58 26.90 -36.22
N ILE A 541 -45.60 27.57 -35.69
CA ILE A 541 -46.20 28.80 -36.26
C ILE A 541 -45.25 30.02 -36.10
N ARG A 542 -44.39 30.04 -35.07
CA ARG A 542 -43.36 31.10 -34.88
C ARG A 542 -42.30 31.22 -35.98
N GLN A 543 -42.30 30.34 -37.00
CA GLN A 543 -41.42 30.47 -38.17
C GLN A 543 -42.03 31.33 -39.30
N LEU A 544 -43.25 31.85 -39.15
CA LEU A 544 -43.90 32.75 -40.11
C LEU A 544 -44.02 34.17 -39.53
N PRO A 545 -43.51 35.22 -40.20
CA PRO A 545 -43.67 36.60 -39.75
C PRO A 545 -45.02 37.16 -40.25
N GLY A 546 -45.92 37.55 -39.35
CA GLY A 546 -47.16 38.25 -39.71
C GLY A 546 -48.05 38.58 -38.50
N ASN A 547 -48.57 39.81 -38.48
CA ASN A 547 -49.37 40.44 -37.42
C ASN A 547 -50.45 39.55 -36.76
N ASP A 548 -50.59 39.71 -35.44
CA ASP A 548 -51.45 38.97 -34.51
C ASP A 548 -52.99 39.12 -34.70
N ASP A 549 -53.49 39.66 -35.82
CA ASP A 549 -54.93 39.94 -36.00
C ASP A 549 -55.57 39.34 -37.28
N HIS A 550 -54.88 38.44 -38.00
CA HIS A 550 -55.45 37.76 -39.18
C HIS A 550 -55.54 36.25 -38.99
N PHE A 551 -56.77 35.76 -38.81
CA PHE A 551 -57.09 34.33 -38.84
C PHE A 551 -56.99 33.79 -40.28
N GLU A 552 -56.43 32.59 -40.46
CA GLU A 552 -56.28 31.93 -41.76
C GLU A 552 -57.63 31.44 -42.32
N TYR A 553 -58.59 31.18 -41.42
CA TYR A 553 -59.95 30.75 -41.70
C TYR A 553 -60.93 31.57 -40.86
N ASP A 554 -62.13 31.78 -41.39
CA ASP A 554 -63.20 32.46 -40.66
C ASP A 554 -63.95 31.49 -39.73
N ALA A 555 -64.11 30.24 -40.15
CA ALA A 555 -64.72 29.22 -39.28
C ALA A 555 -64.14 27.82 -39.51
N PHE A 556 -63.77 27.14 -38.42
CA PHE A 556 -63.55 25.70 -38.40
C PHE A 556 -64.89 24.99 -38.17
N ILE A 557 -65.28 24.08 -39.05
CA ILE A 557 -66.57 23.38 -38.93
C ILE A 557 -66.35 21.99 -38.34
N SER A 558 -66.91 21.77 -37.15
CA SER A 558 -67.01 20.47 -36.50
C SER A 558 -68.39 19.87 -36.79
N TYR A 559 -68.41 18.72 -37.46
CA TYR A 559 -69.63 18.04 -37.87
C TYR A 559 -69.47 16.52 -37.80
N SER A 560 -70.58 15.81 -37.61
CA SER A 560 -70.64 14.35 -37.70
C SER A 560 -70.99 13.90 -39.12
N GLU A 561 -70.79 12.61 -39.42
CA GLU A 561 -70.98 12.07 -40.76
C GLU A 561 -72.41 12.29 -41.31
N ASP A 562 -73.43 12.31 -40.46
CA ASP A 562 -74.83 12.53 -40.85
C ASP A 562 -75.12 13.97 -41.30
N ALA A 563 -74.26 14.93 -40.92
CA ALA A 563 -74.32 16.32 -41.33
C ALA A 563 -73.34 16.64 -42.48
N ARG A 564 -72.54 15.66 -42.92
CA ARG A 564 -71.49 15.85 -43.93
C ARG A 564 -72.02 16.39 -45.25
N LEU A 565 -73.13 15.83 -45.76
CA LEU A 565 -73.72 16.28 -47.02
C LEU A 565 -74.14 17.75 -46.94
N PHE A 566 -74.84 18.12 -45.87
CA PHE A 566 -75.23 19.50 -45.60
C PHE A 566 -74.02 20.44 -45.49
N VAL A 567 -72.98 20.06 -44.75
CA VAL A 567 -71.79 20.91 -44.58
C VAL A 567 -71.03 21.08 -45.90
N VAL A 568 -70.79 19.99 -46.65
CA VAL A 568 -69.93 20.01 -47.83
C VAL A 568 -70.64 20.57 -49.08
N GLN A 569 -71.95 20.33 -49.22
CA GLN A 569 -72.70 20.75 -50.41
C GLN A 569 -73.46 22.06 -50.21
N THR A 570 -74.05 22.28 -49.03
CA THR A 570 -74.93 23.43 -48.79
C THR A 570 -74.22 24.55 -48.04
N MET A 571 -73.71 24.28 -46.83
CA MET A 571 -73.05 25.29 -45.99
C MET A 571 -71.79 25.84 -46.66
N LYS A 572 -70.95 24.96 -47.22
CA LYS A 572 -69.75 25.38 -47.94
C LYS A 572 -70.07 26.31 -49.11
N LEU A 573 -71.08 25.98 -49.92
CA LEU A 573 -71.49 26.79 -51.08
C LEU A 573 -71.95 28.20 -50.62
N ARG A 574 -72.88 28.25 -49.66
CA ARG A 574 -73.43 29.50 -49.14
C ARG A 574 -72.38 30.37 -48.44
N ILE A 575 -71.45 29.77 -47.70
CA ILE A 575 -70.48 30.51 -46.89
C ILE A 575 -69.20 30.87 -47.65
N GLU A 576 -68.62 29.94 -48.43
CA GLU A 576 -67.39 30.21 -49.19
C GLU A 576 -67.66 30.96 -50.49
N GLU A 577 -68.70 30.62 -51.26
CA GLU A 577 -68.93 31.19 -52.59
C GLU A 577 -69.84 32.43 -52.58
N GLU A 578 -70.90 32.43 -51.78
CA GLU A 578 -71.84 33.58 -51.74
C GLU A 578 -71.46 34.63 -50.69
N ALA A 579 -71.02 34.23 -49.49
CA ALA A 579 -70.65 35.15 -48.40
C ALA A 579 -69.15 35.52 -48.35
N GLY A 580 -68.31 34.83 -49.14
CA GLY A 580 -66.87 35.08 -49.25
C GLY A 580 -66.04 34.78 -48.00
N LEU A 581 -66.51 33.90 -47.12
CA LEU A 581 -65.81 33.50 -45.89
C LEU A 581 -65.08 32.17 -46.06
N LYS A 582 -63.88 32.02 -45.51
CA LYS A 582 -63.07 30.81 -45.69
C LYS A 582 -63.31 29.80 -44.57
N LEU A 583 -63.75 28.58 -44.93
CA LEU A 583 -64.00 27.51 -43.96
C LEU A 583 -62.80 26.58 -43.81
N CYS A 584 -62.57 26.05 -42.61
CA CYS A 584 -61.65 24.94 -42.37
C CYS A 584 -62.45 23.65 -42.14
N LEU A 585 -62.22 22.63 -42.97
CA LEU A 585 -62.87 21.32 -42.88
C LEU A 585 -61.82 20.23 -42.62
N HIS A 586 -62.04 19.41 -41.60
CA HIS A 586 -61.08 18.37 -41.20
C HIS A 586 -60.74 17.37 -42.33
N ASN A 587 -61.68 17.07 -43.22
CA ASN A 587 -61.46 16.14 -44.35
C ASN A 587 -60.73 16.77 -45.55
N ARG A 588 -60.61 18.10 -45.60
CA ARG A 588 -60.00 18.84 -46.72
C ARG A 588 -58.66 19.45 -46.32
N ASP A 589 -58.62 20.09 -45.16
CA ASP A 589 -57.55 21.03 -44.81
C ASP A 589 -56.56 20.46 -43.78
N PHE A 590 -56.83 19.28 -43.20
CA PHE A 590 -55.88 18.63 -42.29
C PHE A 590 -54.77 17.95 -43.08
N LEU A 591 -53.52 18.26 -42.73
CA LEU A 591 -52.35 17.63 -43.31
C LEU A 591 -52.26 16.15 -42.86
N PRO A 592 -52.19 15.18 -43.80
CA PRO A 592 -52.14 13.75 -43.46
C PRO A 592 -50.90 13.34 -42.63
N SER A 593 -49.90 14.21 -42.56
CA SER A 593 -48.64 14.00 -41.85
C SER A 593 -48.67 14.38 -40.36
N LEU A 594 -49.79 14.89 -39.85
CA LEU A 594 -49.92 15.34 -38.45
C LEU A 594 -50.94 14.49 -37.65
N PRO A 595 -50.74 14.34 -36.32
CA PRO A 595 -51.76 13.76 -35.46
C PRO A 595 -53.07 14.57 -35.51
N ILE A 596 -54.20 13.88 -35.59
CA ILE A 596 -55.54 14.51 -35.69
C ILE A 596 -55.78 15.54 -34.57
N ALA A 597 -55.37 15.22 -33.33
CA ALA A 597 -55.49 16.13 -32.19
C ALA A 597 -54.70 17.44 -32.35
N GLU A 598 -53.53 17.40 -33.01
CA GLU A 598 -52.72 18.58 -33.32
C GLU A 598 -53.37 19.39 -34.47
N GLY A 599 -53.93 18.69 -35.47
CA GLY A 599 -54.71 19.30 -36.55
C GLY A 599 -55.92 20.08 -36.03
N ILE A 600 -56.67 19.48 -35.09
CA ILE A 600 -57.83 20.11 -34.43
C ILE A 600 -57.43 21.39 -33.70
N VAL A 601 -56.42 21.34 -32.82
CA VAL A 601 -56.00 22.53 -32.06
C VAL A 601 -55.48 23.62 -32.98
N THR A 602 -54.79 23.25 -34.07
CA THR A 602 -54.33 24.21 -35.07
C THR A 602 -55.51 24.86 -35.79
N ALA A 603 -56.47 24.08 -36.27
CA ALA A 603 -57.67 24.60 -36.93
C ALA A 603 -58.49 25.53 -36.02
N VAL A 604 -58.64 25.17 -34.74
CA VAL A 604 -59.30 26.03 -33.73
C VAL A 604 -58.55 27.34 -33.52
N LYS A 605 -57.21 27.33 -33.51
CA LYS A 605 -56.36 28.53 -33.34
C LYS A 605 -56.35 29.43 -34.58
N THR A 606 -56.26 28.83 -35.77
CA THR A 606 -56.16 29.56 -37.04
C THR A 606 -57.53 29.98 -37.57
N SER A 607 -58.63 29.55 -36.93
CA SER A 607 -59.99 29.96 -37.26
C SER A 607 -60.54 30.97 -36.25
N ARG A 608 -61.25 31.98 -36.75
CA ARG A 608 -61.93 33.00 -35.92
C ARG A 608 -62.99 32.35 -35.02
N LYS A 609 -63.88 31.54 -35.60
CA LYS A 609 -64.86 30.71 -34.89
C LYS A 609 -64.63 29.21 -35.10
N THR A 610 -65.14 28.41 -34.18
CA THR A 610 -65.37 26.96 -34.34
C THR A 610 -66.87 26.72 -34.29
N VAL A 611 -67.44 26.34 -35.43
CA VAL A 611 -68.88 26.08 -35.58
C VAL A 611 -69.14 24.61 -35.30
N LEU A 612 -70.01 24.34 -34.34
CA LEU A 612 -70.45 22.99 -33.99
C LEU A 612 -71.81 22.70 -34.64
N VAL A 613 -71.84 21.83 -35.63
CA VAL A 613 -73.07 21.42 -36.32
C VAL A 613 -73.71 20.27 -35.54
N MET A 614 -74.61 20.61 -34.64
CA MET A 614 -75.23 19.68 -33.69
C MET A 614 -76.29 18.81 -34.37
N SER A 615 -76.06 17.50 -34.30
CA SER A 615 -76.99 16.44 -34.69
C SER A 615 -77.03 15.32 -33.63
N PRO A 616 -77.98 14.36 -33.71
CA PRO A 616 -78.00 13.20 -32.81
C PRO A 616 -76.72 12.35 -32.82
N ASP A 617 -75.96 12.38 -33.91
CA ASP A 617 -74.69 11.65 -34.03
C ASP A 617 -73.49 12.47 -33.60
N PHE A 618 -73.57 13.81 -33.70
CA PHE A 618 -72.55 14.72 -33.15
C PHE A 618 -72.32 14.47 -31.67
N VAL A 619 -73.40 14.40 -30.87
CA VAL A 619 -73.32 14.22 -29.41
C VAL A 619 -72.83 12.84 -28.98
N LYS A 620 -72.73 11.88 -29.91
CA LYS A 620 -72.17 10.53 -29.70
C LYS A 620 -70.74 10.40 -30.21
N SER A 621 -70.29 11.31 -31.08
CA SER A 621 -68.98 11.26 -31.71
C SER A 621 -67.87 11.69 -30.76
N TYR A 622 -66.92 10.80 -30.49
CA TYR A 622 -65.75 11.10 -29.67
C TYR A 622 -64.95 12.30 -30.21
N TRP A 623 -64.76 12.38 -31.54
CA TRP A 623 -63.96 13.44 -32.17
C TRP A 623 -64.68 14.79 -32.15
N CYS A 624 -66.00 14.82 -32.40
CA CYS A 624 -66.78 16.06 -32.32
C CYS A 624 -66.78 16.63 -30.89
N LEU A 625 -66.94 15.75 -29.89
CA LEU A 625 -66.83 16.15 -28.49
C LEU A 625 -65.40 16.59 -28.13
N TYR A 626 -64.37 15.97 -28.72
CA TYR A 626 -62.98 16.38 -28.52
C TYR A 626 -62.72 17.78 -29.11
N GLU A 627 -63.19 18.05 -30.33
CA GLU A 627 -63.10 19.35 -31.02
C GLU A 627 -63.82 20.44 -30.22
N MET A 628 -65.04 20.17 -29.77
CA MET A 628 -65.80 21.07 -28.89
C MET A 628 -65.00 21.40 -27.61
N ASN A 629 -64.43 20.39 -26.95
CA ASN A 629 -63.63 20.62 -25.74
C ASN A 629 -62.33 21.40 -26.01
N MET A 630 -61.69 21.22 -27.17
CA MET A 630 -60.50 21.99 -27.55
C MET A 630 -60.85 23.45 -27.84
N ALA A 631 -61.97 23.70 -28.54
CA ALA A 631 -62.48 25.04 -28.83
C ALA A 631 -62.94 25.78 -27.55
N ASP A 632 -63.59 25.08 -26.62
CA ASP A 632 -63.94 25.64 -25.30
C ASP A 632 -62.68 26.02 -24.49
N MET A 633 -61.65 25.16 -24.49
CA MET A 633 -60.38 25.46 -23.80
C MET A 633 -59.66 26.66 -24.41
N GLU A 634 -59.68 26.81 -25.72
CA GLU A 634 -59.15 27.98 -26.43
C GLU A 634 -59.94 29.26 -26.08
N SER A 635 -61.28 29.18 -26.05
CA SER A 635 -62.17 30.27 -25.64
C SER A 635 -61.84 30.76 -24.23
N GLN A 636 -61.73 29.83 -23.28
CA GLN A 636 -61.36 30.14 -21.89
C GLN A 636 -59.92 30.62 -21.74
N HIS A 637 -58.98 30.15 -22.58
CA HIS A 637 -57.57 30.53 -22.48
C HIS A 637 -57.28 31.93 -23.04
N THR A 638 -57.90 32.27 -24.17
CA THR A 638 -57.70 33.55 -24.86
C THR A 638 -58.71 34.62 -24.45
N GLY A 639 -59.84 34.21 -23.87
CA GLY A 639 -60.98 35.10 -23.57
C GLY A 639 -61.79 35.50 -24.80
N ARG A 640 -61.46 34.99 -25.99
CA ARG A 640 -62.21 35.25 -27.22
C ARG A 640 -63.44 34.36 -27.29
N ASP A 641 -64.50 34.84 -27.93
CA ASP A 641 -65.66 34.01 -28.22
C ASP A 641 -65.36 33.07 -29.42
N VAL A 642 -64.97 31.83 -29.13
CA VAL A 642 -64.56 30.85 -30.17
C VAL A 642 -65.73 30.02 -30.67
N LEU A 643 -66.67 29.68 -29.80
CA LEU A 643 -67.66 28.63 -30.06
C LEU A 643 -68.95 29.22 -30.63
N LEU A 644 -69.37 28.71 -31.79
CA LEU A 644 -70.70 28.99 -32.36
C LEU A 644 -71.46 27.67 -32.53
N ILE A 645 -72.62 27.54 -31.90
CA ILE A 645 -73.39 26.30 -31.92
C ILE A 645 -74.52 26.42 -32.96
N LEU A 646 -74.54 25.52 -33.94
CA LEU A 646 -75.65 25.39 -34.90
C LEU A 646 -76.47 24.14 -34.57
N LEU A 647 -77.70 24.33 -34.12
CA LEU A 647 -78.66 23.24 -33.91
C LEU A 647 -79.26 22.83 -35.26
N TYR A 648 -78.61 21.88 -35.93
CA TYR A 648 -78.96 21.44 -37.29
C TYR A 648 -80.14 20.46 -37.34
N LYS A 649 -80.21 19.53 -36.39
CA LYS A 649 -81.33 18.59 -36.25
C LYS A 649 -81.83 18.59 -34.82
N HIS A 650 -83.13 18.38 -34.64
CA HIS A 650 -83.71 18.24 -33.31
C HIS A 650 -83.11 17.03 -32.57
N ILE A 651 -82.48 17.27 -31.42
CA ILE A 651 -81.91 16.24 -30.55
C ILE A 651 -82.81 16.13 -29.32
N LYS A 652 -83.25 14.92 -28.97
CA LYS A 652 -84.05 14.72 -27.77
C LYS A 652 -83.22 15.01 -26.52
N TYR A 653 -83.80 15.69 -25.53
CA TYR A 653 -83.12 16.13 -24.31
C TYR A 653 -82.44 14.99 -23.53
N ASP A 654 -83.00 13.78 -23.56
CA ASP A 654 -82.48 12.57 -22.91
C ASP A 654 -81.20 12.03 -23.59
N GLN A 655 -80.93 12.43 -24.82
CA GLN A 655 -79.77 11.99 -25.60
C GLN A 655 -78.57 12.94 -25.51
N ILE A 656 -78.73 14.11 -24.89
CA ILE A 656 -77.67 15.12 -24.79
C ILE A 656 -76.86 14.89 -23.49
N PRO A 657 -75.56 14.58 -23.58
CA PRO A 657 -74.71 14.49 -22.39
C PRO A 657 -74.69 15.81 -21.62
N SER A 658 -74.63 15.74 -20.28
CA SER A 658 -74.65 16.93 -19.41
C SER A 658 -73.53 17.94 -19.73
N THR A 659 -72.36 17.47 -20.19
CA THR A 659 -71.25 18.31 -20.64
C THR A 659 -71.59 19.11 -21.90
N VAL A 660 -72.33 18.52 -22.85
CA VAL A 660 -72.77 19.22 -24.07
C VAL A 660 -73.88 20.20 -23.73
N MET A 661 -74.82 19.80 -22.87
CA MET A 661 -75.91 20.67 -22.40
C MET A 661 -75.37 21.93 -21.71
N TYR A 662 -74.30 21.81 -20.92
CA TYR A 662 -73.63 22.96 -20.33
C TYR A 662 -73.13 23.93 -21.41
N GLN A 663 -72.49 23.42 -22.47
CA GLN A 663 -71.96 24.24 -23.56
C GLN A 663 -73.06 24.98 -24.34
N ILE A 664 -74.19 24.30 -24.60
CA ILE A 664 -75.35 24.90 -25.27
C ILE A 664 -75.94 26.05 -24.42
N LYS A 665 -75.93 25.91 -23.09
CA LYS A 665 -76.43 26.95 -22.17
C LYS A 665 -75.45 28.10 -21.97
N SER A 666 -74.15 27.86 -22.13
CA SER A 666 -73.10 28.84 -21.84
C SER A 666 -72.63 29.64 -23.06
N HIS A 667 -73.00 29.22 -24.27
CA HIS A 667 -72.58 29.84 -25.53
C HIS A 667 -73.78 30.18 -26.41
N THR A 668 -73.58 31.11 -27.35
CA THR A 668 -74.59 31.51 -28.32
C THR A 668 -74.86 30.37 -29.30
N TYR A 669 -76.14 30.02 -29.51
CA TYR A 669 -76.58 29.03 -30.48
C TYR A 669 -77.55 29.63 -31.50
N ILE A 670 -77.57 29.02 -32.69
CA ILE A 670 -78.48 29.36 -33.80
C ILE A 670 -79.20 28.07 -34.18
N GLU A 671 -80.53 28.13 -34.35
CA GLU A 671 -81.33 26.99 -34.80
C GLU A 671 -81.46 27.00 -36.32
N TYR A 672 -81.34 25.82 -36.93
CA TYR A 672 -81.59 25.65 -38.36
C TYR A 672 -83.11 25.57 -38.61
N PRO A 673 -83.67 26.32 -39.58
CA PRO A 673 -85.11 26.30 -39.87
C PRO A 673 -85.61 24.90 -40.24
N ASN A 674 -86.83 24.53 -39.78
CA ASN A 674 -87.41 23.20 -40.00
C ASN A 674 -88.25 23.07 -41.28
N THR A 675 -88.42 24.16 -42.05
CA THR A 675 -89.28 24.22 -43.24
C THR A 675 -88.49 24.70 -44.45
N ASP A 676 -88.25 23.81 -45.42
CA ASP A 676 -87.50 24.10 -46.66
C ASP A 676 -88.28 24.99 -47.67
N ASP A 677 -89.52 25.40 -47.35
CA ASP A 677 -90.44 26.06 -48.30
C ASP A 677 -90.52 27.60 -48.18
N ASP A 678 -89.93 28.23 -47.15
CA ASP A 678 -89.91 29.70 -47.00
C ASP A 678 -88.51 30.27 -47.33
N SER A 679 -88.31 30.71 -48.58
CA SER A 679 -87.02 31.24 -49.05
C SER A 679 -86.54 32.48 -48.27
N GLU A 680 -87.47 33.29 -47.76
CA GLU A 680 -87.17 34.52 -47.01
C GLU A 680 -86.63 34.20 -45.60
N GLU A 681 -87.11 33.15 -44.94
CA GLU A 681 -86.61 32.71 -43.62
C GLU A 681 -85.20 32.10 -43.73
N MET A 682 -84.94 31.36 -44.82
CA MET A 682 -83.65 30.76 -45.09
C MET A 682 -82.56 31.82 -45.38
N ASP A 683 -82.88 32.86 -46.14
CA ASP A 683 -81.95 33.97 -46.42
C ASP A 683 -81.61 34.76 -45.14
N ILE A 684 -82.61 35.01 -44.27
CA ILE A 684 -82.40 35.65 -42.95
C ILE A 684 -81.52 34.77 -42.04
N PHE A 685 -81.72 33.45 -42.05
CA PHE A 685 -80.86 32.51 -41.32
C PHE A 685 -79.40 32.62 -41.78
N TRP A 686 -79.14 32.55 -43.09
CA TRP A 686 -77.77 32.60 -43.62
C TRP A 686 -77.09 33.95 -43.36
N ASP A 687 -77.81 35.07 -43.43
CA ASP A 687 -77.30 36.39 -43.07
C ASP A 687 -76.90 36.47 -41.59
N ASN A 688 -77.75 35.98 -40.69
CA ASN A 688 -77.48 35.97 -39.26
C ASN A 688 -76.34 35.00 -38.90
N PHE A 689 -76.30 33.83 -39.53
CA PHE A 689 -75.25 32.83 -39.34
C PHE A 689 -73.89 33.35 -39.83
N THR A 690 -73.84 33.99 -41.01
CA THR A 690 -72.64 34.63 -41.56
C THR A 690 -72.16 35.78 -40.66
N ARG A 691 -73.07 36.59 -40.12
CA ARG A 691 -72.74 37.66 -39.17
C ARG A 691 -72.16 37.08 -37.88
N ALA A 692 -72.73 36.01 -37.36
CA ALA A 692 -72.24 35.33 -36.16
C ALA A 692 -70.85 34.71 -36.33
N ILE A 693 -70.47 34.30 -37.55
CA ILE A 693 -69.10 33.85 -37.85
C ILE A 693 -68.09 35.02 -37.82
N LYS A 694 -68.51 36.23 -38.21
CA LYS A 694 -67.63 37.41 -38.32
C LYS A 694 -67.39 38.15 -36.99
N LEU A 695 -68.32 38.04 -36.04
CA LEU A 695 -68.24 38.63 -34.69
C LEU A 695 -67.19 37.93 -33.83
#